data_AF-A0A1I8ENK7-F1
#
_entry.id   AF-A0A1I8ENK7-F1
#
_cell.length_a   1.000
_cell.length_b   1.000
_cell.length_c   1.000
_cell.angle_alpha   90.00
_cell.angle_beta   90.00
_cell.angle_gamma   90.00
#
_symmetry.space_group_name_H-M   'P 1'
#
loop_
_entity.id
_entity.type
_entity.pdbx_description
1 polymer ?
#
loop_
_entity_poly.entity_id
_entity_poly.type
_entity_poly.pdbx_seq_one_letter_code
_entity_poly.pdbx_strand_id
1 'polypeptide(L)'
;MRKLNLKCFCTGKCDIRMSCTYKPRIPKGSVSNKAMNLNVDPKLIRNVGIIAHIDAGKTTVTERLLYLAGATKFLGNVDSGNTVTDFMELERERGITIQSAVVTLFWKKHKINLIDTPGHVDFTLEVERCLRVLDGVVTVLDASAGVQAQTIAVWRQAKKFSIPSVCIPITHKEKHFAGIIDVINKRYLNFDLDDEARWTDFKEIDYNCFMFAYEQMMTAREEIFSKLADLDDHFADIFLQTSSEDDALNEEALNAMRRLTLAHRIIPVACGSALRSAETVSPVLDLVINCLPCPTEKNGLVNKVFGSDLSALVYKIGHDKRLGQLAYTRIYTGEIKHMDSLYNANKDSVENKFNVHIPYSDQLQLTSSVKAGNIAVLTGMKSTTTGDTLVANRRAAEMASERRLKLIDKDLAGAHNLFFQTAKSHSEHPVGSVKSVLLAGIEAPDPVYFCTVEAPSEAANALQELAVEDPSLQVRYDNELGQTIIGAMGELHIEVIRDRLRRDYGLNVFIGSLQVAYREVIENEVRNTTVLNATFGDNELKHECRITFTVKPNKDSGKFKQVVVLLDDNNEYAGVGIHGNWLNAINEGCSNALCTGPLAGFTVYDIAVILTDFVASGKRLSPALISAAANKCVTEALQKAGTHLLEPIMNAEIVTTSKRHADITLQEVYRRRGIVSDSGIECIGDTYVIRCIIPLAELQGFSNNIRIITSGHASIHLEIGGYQDISEQKQKEITKRNR
;
A
#
# COMPACT_ATOMS: atom_id res chain seq x y z
N MET A 1 48.94 -23.43 -2.87
CA MET A 1 50.35 -23.29 -3.28
C MET A 1 50.44 -22.54 -4.60
N ARG A 2 50.84 -21.26 -4.59
CA ARG A 2 51.50 -20.57 -5.72
C ARG A 2 52.29 -19.42 -5.09
N LYS A 3 53.62 -19.51 -5.20
CA LYS A 3 54.61 -18.60 -4.62
C LYS A 3 54.62 -17.29 -5.40
N LEU A 4 54.58 -16.16 -4.70
CA LEU A 4 55.09 -14.87 -5.18
C LEU A 4 56.25 -14.48 -4.27
N ASN A 5 57.44 -14.41 -4.87
CA ASN A 5 58.72 -14.13 -4.22
C ASN A 5 58.81 -12.63 -3.88
N LEU A 6 58.93 -12.31 -2.59
CA LEU A 6 59.54 -11.07 -2.12
C LEU A 6 60.85 -11.41 -1.42
N LYS A 7 61.98 -10.97 -2.00
CA LYS A 7 63.29 -11.01 -1.36
C LYS A 7 63.28 -9.96 -0.23
N CYS A 8 63.31 -10.43 1.01
CA CYS A 8 63.52 -9.62 2.19
C CYS A 8 64.98 -9.79 2.65
N PHE A 9 65.75 -8.71 2.59
CA PHE A 9 67.01 -8.60 3.32
C PHE A 9 66.70 -7.87 4.64
N CYS A 10 66.70 -8.61 5.75
CA CYS A 10 67.15 -8.16 7.06
C CYS A 10 66.90 -9.26 8.10
N THR A 11 68.00 -9.73 8.69
CA THR A 11 68.08 -10.68 9.79
C THR A 11 67.66 -10.02 11.10
N GLY A 12 66.66 -10.59 11.80
CA GLY A 12 66.35 -10.20 13.18
C GLY A 12 65.04 -10.82 13.67
N LYS A 13 65.12 -11.79 14.58
CA LYS A 13 63.97 -12.38 15.29
C LYS A 13 63.23 -11.30 16.09
N CYS A 14 61.93 -11.15 15.88
CA CYS A 14 61.00 -10.55 16.84
C CYS A 14 59.69 -11.34 16.82
N ASP A 15 59.48 -12.13 17.87
CA ASP A 15 58.18 -12.71 18.22
C ASP A 15 57.29 -11.59 18.78
N ILE A 16 56.29 -11.14 18.01
CA ILE A 16 55.20 -10.33 18.53
C ILE A 16 53.88 -10.98 18.13
N ARG A 17 53.22 -11.62 19.11
CA ARG A 17 51.79 -11.95 19.04
C ARG A 17 51.01 -10.63 19.01
N MET A 18 50.50 -10.21 17.85
CA MET A 18 49.49 -9.15 17.79
C MET A 18 48.12 -9.74 18.13
N SER A 19 47.65 -9.47 19.35
CA SER A 19 46.24 -9.54 19.70
C SER A 19 45.49 -8.49 18.87
N CYS A 20 44.69 -8.96 17.91
CA CYS A 20 43.81 -8.11 17.13
C CYS A 20 42.69 -7.57 18.04
N THR A 21 42.88 -6.37 18.59
CA THR A 21 41.82 -5.60 19.24
C THR A 21 41.31 -4.58 18.24
N TYR A 22 40.31 -4.99 17.46
CA TYR A 22 39.54 -4.10 16.60
C TYR A 22 38.89 -3.01 17.47
N LYS A 23 39.34 -1.76 17.35
CA LYS A 23 38.67 -0.57 17.89
C LYS A 23 38.00 0.16 16.73
N PRO A 24 36.66 0.16 16.61
CA PRO A 24 35.98 0.93 15.57
C PRO A 24 36.28 2.42 15.75
N ARG A 25 36.75 3.08 14.68
CA ARG A 25 36.95 4.53 14.66
C ARG A 25 35.60 5.23 14.46
N ILE A 26 35.30 6.17 15.34
CA ILE A 26 34.13 7.05 15.21
C ILE A 26 34.40 8.03 14.04
N PRO A 27 33.51 8.16 13.04
CA PRO A 27 33.69 9.11 11.94
C PRO A 27 33.86 10.56 12.44
N LYS A 28 34.80 11.32 11.84
CA LYS A 28 35.19 12.68 12.28
C LYS A 28 34.12 13.76 12.05
N GLY A 29 33.00 13.44 11.39
CA GLY A 29 31.83 14.30 11.24
C GLY A 29 30.85 14.25 12.43
N SER A 30 31.11 13.37 13.41
CA SER A 30 30.24 13.18 14.58
C SER A 30 30.30 14.38 15.53
N VAL A 31 29.18 15.09 15.64
CA VAL A 31 28.94 15.94 16.81
C VAL A 31 28.86 15.00 18.02
N SER A 32 29.65 15.25 19.07
CA SER A 32 29.75 14.35 20.23
C SER A 32 28.37 13.99 20.80
N ASN A 33 28.21 12.73 21.25
CA ASN A 33 27.03 12.14 21.91
C ASN A 33 26.49 12.87 23.17
N LYS A 34 26.93 14.10 23.47
CA LYS A 34 26.35 14.93 24.54
C LYS A 34 25.13 15.67 24.02
N ALA A 35 23.95 15.20 24.43
CA ALA A 35 22.65 15.88 24.36
C ALA A 35 22.44 16.73 23.10
N MET A 36 22.41 16.08 21.94
CA MET A 36 21.94 16.75 20.72
C MET A 36 20.52 17.24 20.96
N ASN A 37 20.31 18.55 20.78
CA ASN A 37 18.99 19.13 20.86
C ASN A 37 18.14 18.57 19.70
N LEU A 38 17.21 17.67 20.02
CA LEU A 38 16.36 17.01 19.03
C LEU A 38 15.38 17.97 18.33
N ASN A 39 15.17 19.15 18.93
CA ASN A 39 14.38 20.24 18.39
C ASN A 39 15.31 21.26 17.71
N VAL A 40 15.61 20.99 16.44
CA VAL A 40 16.37 21.87 15.55
C VAL A 40 15.42 22.82 14.82
N ASP A 41 15.93 23.97 14.36
CA ASP A 41 15.21 24.87 13.45
C ASP A 41 14.66 24.07 12.24
N PRO A 42 13.36 24.21 11.90
CA PRO A 42 12.76 23.58 10.73
C PRO A 42 13.54 23.73 9.43
N LYS A 43 14.29 24.83 9.24
CA LYS A 43 15.13 25.05 8.04
C LYS A 43 16.29 24.05 7.91
N LEU A 44 16.75 23.52 9.04
CA LEU A 44 17.85 22.55 9.11
C LEU A 44 17.34 21.10 9.13
N ILE A 45 16.04 20.89 8.94
CA ILE A 45 15.44 19.55 8.86
C ILE A 45 15.35 19.12 7.40
N ARG A 46 15.61 17.85 7.13
CA ARG A 46 15.31 17.16 5.86
C ARG A 46 14.52 15.89 6.17
N ASN A 47 13.34 15.73 5.56
CA ASN A 47 12.58 14.48 5.64
C ASN A 47 12.72 13.78 4.29
N VAL A 48 13.44 12.67 4.28
CA VAL A 48 13.90 12.01 3.05
C VAL A 48 13.53 10.54 3.06
N GLY A 49 13.05 10.02 1.94
CA GLY A 49 12.85 8.59 1.75
C GLY A 49 13.82 8.00 0.75
N ILE A 50 14.22 6.74 0.95
CA ILE A 50 15.00 5.99 -0.03
C ILE A 50 14.06 5.12 -0.86
N ILE A 51 14.07 5.29 -2.17
CA ILE A 51 13.27 4.51 -3.12
C ILE A 51 14.16 3.78 -4.14
N ALA A 52 13.79 2.56 -4.50
CA ALA A 52 14.49 1.75 -5.52
C ALA A 52 13.74 0.45 -5.80
N HIS A 53 14.12 -0.22 -6.89
CA HIS A 53 13.73 -1.60 -7.14
C HIS A 53 14.38 -2.60 -6.17
N ILE A 54 13.90 -3.85 -6.19
CA ILE A 54 14.39 -4.96 -5.36
C ILE A 54 15.88 -5.20 -5.68
N ASP A 55 16.70 -5.52 -4.68
CA ASP A 55 18.15 -5.78 -4.81
C ASP A 55 19.02 -4.62 -5.32
N ALA A 56 18.47 -3.41 -5.46
CA ALA A 56 19.24 -2.22 -5.80
C ALA A 56 20.25 -1.79 -4.70
N GLY A 57 20.14 -2.37 -3.50
CA GLY A 57 21.00 -2.06 -2.35
C GLY A 57 20.48 -0.94 -1.44
N LYS A 58 19.16 -0.68 -1.40
CA LYS A 58 18.52 0.35 -0.53
C LYS A 58 18.93 0.22 0.93
N THR A 59 18.65 -0.94 1.53
CA THR A 59 18.94 -1.19 2.95
C THR A 59 20.44 -1.06 3.22
N THR A 60 21.28 -1.57 2.32
CA THR A 60 22.73 -1.44 2.43
C THR A 60 23.16 0.03 2.44
N VAL A 61 22.59 0.86 1.58
CA VAL A 61 22.81 2.33 1.59
C VAL A 61 22.37 2.92 2.92
N THR A 62 21.16 2.61 3.37
CA THR A 62 20.61 3.11 4.63
C THR A 62 21.56 2.81 5.80
N GLU A 63 22.05 1.58 5.92
CA GLU A 63 23.01 1.19 6.95
C GLU A 63 24.33 1.97 6.88
N ARG A 64 24.87 2.19 5.67
CA ARG A 64 26.09 3.01 5.50
C ARG A 64 25.85 4.46 5.91
N LEU A 65 24.69 5.02 5.57
CA LEU A 65 24.32 6.38 5.99
C LEU A 65 24.23 6.52 7.51
N LEU A 66 23.62 5.54 8.19
CA LEU A 66 23.53 5.51 9.64
C LEU A 66 24.91 5.43 10.31
N TYR A 67 25.79 4.59 9.76
CA TYR A 67 27.16 4.45 10.25
C TYR A 67 27.97 5.75 10.05
N LEU A 68 27.90 6.36 8.86
CA LEU A 68 28.60 7.61 8.56
C LEU A 68 28.16 8.76 9.46
N ALA A 69 26.86 8.86 9.72
CA ALA A 69 26.29 9.86 10.63
C ALA A 69 26.64 9.60 12.11
N GLY A 70 27.23 8.44 12.43
CA GLY A 70 27.53 8.02 13.80
C GLY A 70 26.30 7.61 14.60
N ALA A 71 25.16 7.36 13.94
CA ALA A 71 23.93 6.88 14.57
C ALA A 71 24.06 5.41 15.03
N THR A 72 24.84 4.62 14.31
CA THR A 72 25.18 3.23 14.66
C THR A 72 26.69 3.09 14.89
N LYS A 73 27.09 2.27 15.87
CA LYS A 73 28.51 2.01 16.17
C LYS A 73 29.12 0.90 15.32
N PHE A 74 28.28 0.09 14.69
CA PHE A 74 28.65 -1.07 13.90
C PHE A 74 27.93 -1.03 12.56
N LEU A 75 28.59 -1.55 11.53
CA LEU A 75 28.01 -1.69 10.19
C LEU A 75 27.11 -2.92 10.15
N GLY A 76 25.81 -2.72 9.92
CA GLY A 76 24.87 -3.79 9.61
C GLY A 76 25.12 -4.35 8.20
N ASN A 77 24.86 -5.64 8.00
CA ASN A 77 24.89 -6.28 6.68
C ASN A 77 23.61 -7.11 6.50
N VAL A 78 22.95 -6.91 5.35
CA VAL A 78 21.72 -7.61 4.92
C VAL A 78 21.94 -9.13 4.93
N ASP A 79 23.06 -9.60 4.36
CA ASP A 79 23.40 -11.04 4.30
C ASP A 79 23.58 -11.68 5.69
N SER A 80 23.88 -10.86 6.69
CA SER A 80 24.06 -11.29 8.08
C SER A 80 22.82 -11.08 8.95
N GLY A 81 21.76 -10.47 8.41
CA GLY A 81 20.52 -10.18 9.14
C GLY A 81 20.68 -9.21 10.32
N ASN A 82 21.74 -8.40 10.34
CA ASN A 82 22.06 -7.47 11.44
C ASN A 82 21.73 -6.00 11.10
N THR A 83 20.89 -5.77 10.09
CA THR A 83 20.47 -4.42 9.69
C THR A 83 19.57 -3.82 10.78
N VAL A 84 19.70 -2.51 10.99
CA VAL A 84 18.88 -1.74 11.93
C VAL A 84 17.47 -1.52 11.39
N THR A 85 17.32 -1.52 10.06
CA THR A 85 16.07 -1.19 9.39
C THR A 85 15.18 -2.40 9.07
N ASP A 86 15.74 -3.61 8.95
CA ASP A 86 14.94 -4.84 8.80
C ASP A 86 14.73 -5.51 10.16
N PHE A 87 13.58 -5.24 10.76
CA PHE A 87 13.23 -5.75 12.09
C PHE A 87 12.61 -7.15 12.03
N MET A 88 11.97 -7.53 10.93
CA MET A 88 11.28 -8.82 10.81
C MET A 88 12.21 -9.95 10.34
N GLU A 89 12.01 -11.16 10.86
CA GLU A 89 12.75 -12.36 10.41
C GLU A 89 12.51 -12.62 8.92
N LEU A 90 11.27 -12.47 8.43
CA LEU A 90 10.94 -12.64 7.02
C LEU A 90 11.65 -11.61 6.10
N GLU A 91 11.86 -10.38 6.58
CA GLU A 91 12.64 -9.37 5.85
C GLU A 91 14.10 -9.82 5.70
N ARG A 92 14.68 -10.34 6.79
CA ARG A 92 16.06 -10.85 6.83
C ARG A 92 16.24 -12.14 6.02
N GLU A 93 15.28 -13.06 6.08
CA GLU A 93 15.31 -14.32 5.33
C GLU A 93 15.20 -14.10 3.81
N ARG A 94 14.37 -13.14 3.40
CA ARG A 94 14.13 -12.85 1.97
C ARG A 94 15.00 -11.72 1.42
N GLY A 95 15.72 -10.99 2.28
CA GLY A 95 16.54 -9.84 1.88
C GLY A 95 15.71 -8.66 1.32
N ILE A 96 14.46 -8.52 1.75
CA ILE A 96 13.55 -7.47 1.27
C ILE A 96 13.01 -6.64 2.43
N THR A 97 12.86 -5.33 2.20
CA THR A 97 12.15 -4.43 3.13
C THR A 97 10.65 -4.56 2.92
N ILE A 98 9.92 -4.91 3.99
CA ILE A 98 8.46 -5.09 3.99
C ILE A 98 7.78 -3.89 4.65
N GLN A 99 8.27 -3.47 5.81
CA GLN A 99 7.76 -2.29 6.52
C GLN A 99 8.74 -1.12 6.43
N SER A 100 8.21 0.09 6.33
CA SER A 100 9.05 1.28 6.36
C SER A 100 9.65 1.53 7.76
N ALA A 101 10.96 1.76 7.82
CA ALA A 101 11.63 2.15 9.06
C ALA A 101 11.92 3.65 9.03
N VAL A 102 11.61 4.36 10.13
CA VAL A 102 11.95 5.78 10.27
C VAL A 102 13.12 5.92 11.22
N VAL A 103 14.19 6.57 10.76
CA VAL A 103 15.39 6.78 11.55
C VAL A 103 15.83 8.24 11.48
N THR A 104 16.13 8.83 12.62
CA THR A 104 16.72 10.16 12.70
C THR A 104 18.24 10.08 12.74
N LEU A 105 18.91 10.85 11.89
CA LEU A 105 20.38 11.01 11.88
C LEU A 105 20.77 12.49 11.77
N PHE A 106 22.01 12.81 12.14
CA PHE A 106 22.54 14.17 12.07
C PHE A 106 23.76 14.24 11.13
N TRP A 107 23.75 15.22 10.22
CA TRP A 107 24.85 15.44 9.28
C TRP A 107 25.08 16.94 9.10
N LYS A 108 26.32 17.43 9.24
CA LYS A 108 26.71 18.85 9.05
C LYS A 108 25.68 19.85 9.63
N LYS A 109 25.34 19.71 10.92
CA LYS A 109 24.33 20.50 11.68
C LYS A 109 22.86 20.33 11.27
N HIS A 110 22.58 19.54 10.25
CA HIS A 110 21.23 19.24 9.79
C HIS A 110 20.70 17.98 10.46
N LYS A 111 19.40 17.97 10.70
CA LYS A 111 18.65 16.79 11.16
C LYS A 111 17.99 16.14 9.95
N ILE A 112 18.29 14.87 9.70
CA ILE A 112 17.73 14.10 8.59
C ILE A 112 16.83 13.03 9.20
N ASN A 113 15.55 13.08 8.88
CA ASN A 113 14.60 12.01 9.18
C ASN A 113 14.52 11.14 7.91
N LEU A 114 15.13 9.96 7.97
CA LEU A 114 15.22 9.01 6.88
C LEU A 114 14.11 7.98 6.99
N ILE A 115 13.40 7.73 5.90
CA ILE A 115 12.42 6.64 5.80
C ILE A 115 12.92 5.65 4.76
N ASP A 116 13.24 4.43 5.19
CA ASP A 116 13.51 3.35 4.23
C ASP A 116 12.17 2.80 3.73
N THR A 117 12.02 2.66 2.41
CA THR A 117 10.75 2.25 1.80
C THR A 117 10.86 0.89 1.12
N PRO A 118 9.79 0.07 1.15
CA PRO A 118 9.76 -1.19 0.42
C PRO A 118 10.03 -1.03 -1.08
N GLY A 119 10.81 -1.94 -1.65
CA GLY A 119 11.04 -1.98 -3.10
C GLY A 119 10.07 -2.88 -3.87
N HIS A 120 9.26 -3.66 -3.15
CA HIS A 120 8.41 -4.69 -3.73
C HIS A 120 7.00 -4.15 -4.03
N VAL A 121 6.42 -4.61 -5.15
CA VAL A 121 5.14 -4.11 -5.69
C VAL A 121 3.95 -4.42 -4.77
N ASP A 122 4.03 -5.50 -4.00
CA ASP A 122 3.02 -5.91 -3.01
C ASP A 122 2.86 -4.91 -1.86
N PHE A 123 3.88 -4.08 -1.58
CA PHE A 123 3.86 -3.07 -0.51
C PHE A 123 3.79 -1.64 -1.06
N THR A 124 3.17 -1.48 -2.24
CA THR A 124 2.96 -0.17 -2.88
C THR A 124 2.23 0.83 -1.99
N LEU A 125 1.28 0.35 -1.16
CA LEU A 125 0.59 1.22 -0.21
C LEU A 125 1.55 1.78 0.85
N GLU A 126 2.47 0.97 1.38
CA GLU A 126 3.49 1.43 2.34
C GLU A 126 4.40 2.49 1.72
N VAL A 127 4.76 2.33 0.44
CA VAL A 127 5.53 3.33 -0.31
C VAL A 127 4.74 4.63 -0.49
N GLU A 128 3.47 4.57 -0.91
CA GLU A 128 2.63 5.77 -1.06
C GLU A 128 2.42 6.51 0.27
N ARG A 129 2.24 5.78 1.38
CA ARG A 129 2.14 6.36 2.74
C ARG A 129 3.39 7.16 3.09
N CYS A 130 4.57 6.62 2.79
CA CYS A 130 5.84 7.26 3.08
C CYS A 130 6.06 8.48 2.19
N LEU A 131 5.90 8.34 0.87
CA LEU A 131 6.11 9.42 -0.10
C LEU A 131 5.29 10.67 0.26
N ARG A 132 4.06 10.48 0.75
CA ARG A 132 3.18 11.57 1.15
C ARG A 132 3.73 12.47 2.26
N VAL A 133 4.49 11.93 3.21
CA VAL A 133 5.02 12.69 4.37
C VAL A 133 6.44 13.21 4.16
N LEU A 134 7.10 12.78 3.10
CA LEU A 134 8.48 13.12 2.77
C LEU A 134 8.57 14.46 2.06
N ASP A 135 9.65 15.18 2.31
CA ASP A 135 9.94 16.45 1.62
C ASP A 135 10.77 16.22 0.35
N GLY A 136 11.65 15.21 0.35
CA GLY A 136 12.45 14.79 -0.79
C GLY A 136 12.68 13.27 -0.82
N VAL A 137 13.21 12.76 -1.93
CA VAL A 137 13.55 11.33 -2.07
C VAL A 137 14.96 11.12 -2.63
N VAL A 138 15.60 10.02 -2.21
CA VAL A 138 16.84 9.50 -2.77
C VAL A 138 16.48 8.26 -3.57
N THR A 139 16.67 8.32 -4.88
CA THR A 139 16.44 7.20 -5.80
C THR A 139 17.74 6.41 -5.95
N VAL A 140 17.77 5.19 -5.41
CA VAL A 140 18.90 4.28 -5.58
C VAL A 140 18.69 3.46 -6.85
N LEU A 141 19.72 3.38 -7.69
CA LEU A 141 19.72 2.56 -8.90
C LEU A 141 20.85 1.54 -8.81
N ASP A 142 20.65 0.34 -9.35
CA ASP A 142 21.76 -0.56 -9.63
C ASP A 142 22.47 -0.07 -10.90
N ALA A 143 23.75 0.26 -10.77
CA ALA A 143 24.57 0.69 -11.90
C ALA A 143 24.76 -0.42 -12.96
N SER A 144 24.61 -1.69 -12.58
CA SER A 144 24.72 -2.82 -13.51
C SER A 144 23.43 -3.06 -14.29
N ALA A 145 22.28 -3.10 -13.61
CA ALA A 145 20.99 -3.38 -14.24
C ALA A 145 20.33 -2.13 -14.86
N GLY A 146 20.71 -0.92 -14.41
CA GLY A 146 20.12 0.32 -14.87
C GLY A 146 18.68 0.51 -14.37
N VAL A 147 17.86 1.19 -15.17
CA VAL A 147 16.47 1.50 -14.81
C VAL A 147 15.58 0.28 -15.07
N GLN A 148 15.06 -0.31 -13.99
CA GLN A 148 14.13 -1.43 -14.05
C GLN A 148 12.66 -1.00 -14.01
N ALA A 149 11.75 -1.91 -14.35
CA ALA A 149 10.29 -1.70 -14.34
C ALA A 149 9.78 -1.11 -13.02
N GLN A 150 10.19 -1.70 -11.89
CA GLN A 150 9.80 -1.26 -10.56
C GLN A 150 10.36 0.12 -10.25
N THR A 151 11.57 0.45 -10.74
CA THR A 151 12.14 1.81 -10.59
C THR A 151 11.20 2.85 -11.21
N ILE A 152 10.66 2.57 -12.40
CA ILE A 152 9.70 3.45 -13.08
C ILE A 152 8.39 3.56 -12.27
N ALA A 153 7.91 2.46 -11.69
CA ALA A 153 6.71 2.47 -10.87
C ALA A 153 6.87 3.37 -9.63
N VAL A 154 7.94 3.19 -8.85
CA VAL A 154 8.18 4.01 -7.65
C VAL A 154 8.48 5.47 -8.02
N TRP A 155 9.18 5.68 -9.15
CA TRP A 155 9.42 7.02 -9.69
C TRP A 155 8.12 7.76 -10.06
N ARG A 156 7.17 7.06 -10.71
CA ARG A 156 5.85 7.63 -11.03
C ARG A 156 5.08 7.98 -9.77
N GLN A 157 5.15 7.17 -8.72
CA GLN A 157 4.56 7.49 -7.43
C GLN A 157 5.19 8.75 -6.81
N ALA A 158 6.52 8.87 -6.81
CA ALA A 158 7.19 10.08 -6.31
C ALA A 158 6.81 11.33 -7.12
N LYS A 159 6.71 11.19 -8.46
CA LYS A 159 6.28 12.26 -9.37
C LYS A 159 4.81 12.66 -9.16
N LYS A 160 3.91 11.70 -8.88
CA LYS A 160 2.49 11.95 -8.54
C LYS A 160 2.36 12.91 -7.36
N PHE A 161 3.27 12.84 -6.39
CA PHE A 161 3.31 13.73 -5.22
C PHE A 161 4.22 14.96 -5.39
N SER A 162 4.76 15.20 -6.58
CA SER A 162 5.69 16.32 -6.88
C SER A 162 6.83 16.40 -5.85
N ILE A 163 7.48 15.27 -5.57
CA ILE A 163 8.58 15.21 -4.60
C ILE A 163 9.92 15.36 -5.32
N PRO A 164 10.75 16.36 -4.97
CA PRO A 164 12.10 16.49 -5.53
C PRO A 164 12.93 15.25 -5.23
N SER A 165 13.71 14.82 -6.22
CA SER A 165 14.49 13.58 -6.17
C SER A 165 15.95 13.84 -6.45
N VAL A 166 16.83 13.13 -5.75
CA VAL A 166 18.25 12.97 -6.09
C VAL A 166 18.49 11.50 -6.41
N CYS A 167 19.45 11.21 -7.29
CA CYS A 167 19.70 9.85 -7.76
C CYS A 167 21.11 9.39 -7.41
N ILE A 168 21.25 8.12 -7.04
CA ILE A 168 22.54 7.47 -6.85
C ILE A 168 22.56 6.07 -7.49
N PRO A 169 23.25 5.90 -8.63
CA PRO A 169 23.64 4.60 -9.14
C PRO A 169 24.73 4.00 -8.25
N ILE A 170 24.50 2.76 -7.83
CA ILE A 170 25.37 2.01 -6.95
C ILE A 170 25.89 0.80 -7.68
N THR A 171 27.22 0.65 -7.66
CA THR A 171 27.87 -0.52 -8.22
C THR A 171 28.10 -1.59 -7.16
N HIS A 172 27.70 -2.82 -7.51
CA HIS A 172 28.01 -4.05 -6.77
C HIS A 172 29.26 -4.76 -7.32
N LYS A 173 29.79 -4.34 -8.47
CA LYS A 173 30.94 -4.96 -9.13
C LYS A 173 32.24 -4.23 -8.77
N GLU A 174 33.03 -4.85 -7.91
CA GLU A 174 34.23 -4.26 -7.28
C GLU A 174 35.40 -4.02 -8.25
N LYS A 175 35.51 -4.79 -9.34
CA LYS A 175 36.77 -4.90 -10.11
C LYS A 175 37.13 -3.72 -11.01
N HIS A 176 36.25 -2.74 -11.20
CA HIS A 176 36.47 -1.61 -12.12
C HIS A 176 36.12 -0.22 -11.55
N PHE A 177 35.83 -0.10 -10.25
CA PHE A 177 35.45 1.18 -9.64
C PHE A 177 36.59 1.70 -8.77
N ALA A 178 37.37 2.68 -9.25
CA ALA A 178 38.64 3.10 -8.62
C ALA A 178 38.53 4.29 -7.66
N GLY A 179 37.62 5.23 -7.91
CA GLY A 179 37.40 6.41 -7.07
C GLY A 179 36.12 7.16 -7.42
N ILE A 180 35.73 8.12 -6.60
CA ILE A 180 34.70 9.12 -6.93
C ILE A 180 35.35 10.49 -7.06
N ILE A 181 34.91 11.27 -8.04
CA ILE A 181 35.34 12.65 -8.25
C ILE A 181 34.16 13.57 -7.94
N ASP A 182 34.32 14.48 -6.98
CA ASP A 182 33.44 15.61 -6.80
C ASP A 182 33.86 16.72 -7.76
N VAL A 183 33.08 16.86 -8.83
CA VAL A 183 33.32 17.80 -9.94
C VAL A 183 33.12 19.25 -9.51
N ILE A 184 32.25 19.51 -8.53
CA ILE A 184 31.91 20.87 -8.07
C ILE A 184 32.97 21.37 -7.09
N ASN A 185 33.32 20.58 -6.08
CA ASN A 185 34.30 20.99 -5.07
C ASN A 185 35.75 20.63 -5.44
N LYS A 186 35.96 19.99 -6.60
CA LYS A 186 37.28 19.52 -7.06
C LYS A 186 37.97 18.64 -6.02
N ARG A 187 37.26 17.57 -5.62
CA ARG A 187 37.78 16.57 -4.66
C ARG A 187 37.79 15.19 -5.26
N TYR A 188 38.72 14.37 -4.82
CA TYR A 188 38.80 12.96 -5.18
C TYR A 188 38.68 12.09 -3.93
N LEU A 189 37.89 11.03 -4.04
CA LEU A 189 37.80 9.96 -3.05
C LEU A 189 38.52 8.74 -3.60
N ASN A 190 39.70 8.44 -3.07
CA ASN A 190 40.50 7.27 -3.44
C ASN A 190 40.06 6.02 -2.66
N PHE A 191 39.86 4.90 -3.36
CA PHE A 191 39.42 3.62 -2.77
C PHE A 191 40.53 2.61 -2.50
N ASP A 192 41.80 2.92 -2.80
CA ASP A 192 42.92 2.00 -2.54
C ASP A 192 43.21 1.79 -1.04
N LEU A 193 42.48 2.48 -0.15
CA LEU A 193 42.63 2.45 1.31
C LEU A 193 41.43 1.81 2.06
N ASP A 194 40.51 1.12 1.36
CA ASP A 194 39.31 0.47 1.96
C ASP A 194 38.56 1.37 2.98
N ASP A 195 38.38 0.94 4.23
CA ASP A 195 37.68 1.65 5.30
C ASP A 195 38.38 2.97 5.77
N GLU A 196 39.55 3.31 5.21
CA GLU A 196 40.24 4.60 5.44
C GLU A 196 40.16 5.58 4.26
N ALA A 197 39.24 5.36 3.31
CA ALA A 197 39.01 6.29 2.20
C ALA A 197 38.76 7.73 2.71
N ARG A 198 39.48 8.70 2.14
CA ARG A 198 39.34 10.12 2.49
C ARG A 198 39.14 10.95 1.25
N TRP A 199 38.28 11.95 1.37
CA TRP A 199 38.23 13.05 0.41
C TRP A 199 39.54 13.83 0.47
N THR A 200 40.22 13.91 -0.67
CA THR A 200 41.44 14.67 -0.88
C THR A 200 41.18 15.73 -1.94
N ASP A 201 41.54 16.98 -1.66
CA ASP A 201 41.41 18.06 -2.64
C ASP A 201 42.43 17.82 -3.77
N PHE A 202 42.05 18.07 -5.03
CA PHE A 202 42.97 17.87 -6.17
C PHE A 202 44.23 18.76 -6.09
N LYS A 203 44.20 19.85 -5.30
CA LYS A 203 45.36 20.71 -5.01
C LYS A 203 46.46 19.96 -4.24
N GLU A 204 46.12 18.91 -3.50
CA GLU A 204 47.03 18.14 -2.64
C GLU A 204 47.55 16.85 -3.33
N ILE A 205 47.04 16.53 -4.52
CA ILE A 205 47.36 15.30 -5.25
C ILE A 205 48.49 15.56 -6.26
N ASP A 206 49.44 14.64 -6.37
CA ASP A 206 50.50 14.71 -7.39
C ASP A 206 49.89 14.58 -8.79
N TYR A 207 49.97 15.67 -9.56
CA TYR A 207 49.40 15.81 -10.90
C TYR A 207 49.85 14.70 -11.86
N ASN A 208 51.09 14.22 -11.72
CA ASN A 208 51.67 13.25 -12.66
C ASN A 208 51.02 11.86 -12.57
N CYS A 209 50.48 11.48 -11.41
CA CYS A 209 49.82 10.19 -11.20
C CYS A 209 48.31 10.21 -11.53
N PHE A 210 47.69 11.40 -11.59
CA PHE A 210 46.24 11.57 -11.70
C PHE A 210 45.78 12.47 -12.86
N MET A 211 46.68 12.77 -13.81
CA MET A 211 46.40 13.63 -14.97
C MET A 211 45.12 13.24 -15.72
N PHE A 212 44.90 11.94 -15.96
CA PHE A 212 43.70 11.43 -16.63
C PHE A 212 42.40 11.68 -15.84
N ALA A 213 42.43 11.59 -14.51
CA ALA A 213 41.27 11.87 -13.67
C ALA A 213 40.98 13.38 -13.61
N TYR A 214 42.03 14.21 -13.63
CA TYR A 214 41.90 15.67 -13.65
C TYR A 214 41.28 16.18 -14.96
N GLU A 215 41.73 15.66 -16.11
CA GLU A 215 41.15 16.01 -17.42
C GLU A 215 39.67 15.64 -17.53
N GLN A 216 39.29 14.44 -17.04
CA GLN A 216 37.89 14.04 -16.97
C GLN A 216 37.07 14.92 -16.04
N MET A 217 37.60 15.27 -14.87
CA MET A 217 36.94 16.18 -13.94
C MET A 217 36.66 17.53 -14.60
N MET A 218 37.64 18.13 -15.29
CA MET A 218 37.47 19.44 -15.94
C MET A 218 36.44 19.38 -17.07
N THR A 219 36.51 18.34 -17.91
CA THR A 219 35.52 18.14 -18.98
C THR A 219 34.10 18.00 -18.43
N ALA A 220 33.92 17.16 -17.40
CA ALA A 220 32.62 16.98 -16.76
C ALA A 220 32.12 18.26 -16.06
N ARG A 221 33.04 19.06 -15.51
CA ARG A 221 32.73 20.33 -14.85
C ARG A 221 32.21 21.35 -15.84
N GLU A 222 32.90 21.52 -16.96
CA GLU A 222 32.47 22.40 -18.05
C GLU A 222 31.08 22.00 -18.56
N GLU A 223 30.84 20.69 -18.74
CA GLU A 223 29.53 20.19 -19.18
C GLU A 223 28.41 20.50 -18.16
N ILE A 224 28.65 20.27 -16.87
CA ILE A 224 27.68 20.58 -15.81
C ILE A 224 27.42 22.09 -15.74
N PHE A 225 28.46 22.91 -15.76
CA PHE A 225 28.33 24.36 -15.61
C PHE A 225 27.63 24.98 -16.82
N SER A 226 27.94 24.51 -18.03
CA SER A 226 27.24 24.88 -19.25
C SER A 226 25.74 24.57 -19.16
N LYS A 227 25.39 23.33 -18.75
CA LYS A 227 23.98 22.94 -18.56
C LYS A 227 23.26 23.73 -17.47
N LEU A 228 23.96 24.10 -16.39
CA LEU A 228 23.38 24.94 -15.34
C LEU A 228 23.12 26.36 -15.85
N ALA A 229 24.06 26.94 -16.61
CA ALA A 229 23.91 28.26 -17.21
C ALA A 229 22.76 28.30 -18.24
N ASP A 230 22.55 27.22 -19.00
CA ASP A 230 21.43 27.12 -19.94
C ASP A 230 20.05 27.12 -19.25
N LEU A 231 19.98 26.71 -17.97
CA LEU A 231 18.72 26.51 -17.25
C LEU A 231 18.44 27.57 -16.17
N ASP A 232 19.47 28.27 -15.69
CA ASP A 232 19.41 29.27 -14.62
C ASP A 232 20.12 30.56 -15.04
N ASP A 233 19.34 31.57 -15.44
CA ASP A 233 19.84 32.87 -15.92
C ASP A 233 20.76 33.56 -14.89
N HIS A 234 20.47 33.42 -13.60
CA HIS A 234 21.27 34.05 -12.54
C HIS A 234 22.67 33.41 -12.44
N PHE A 235 22.74 32.09 -12.58
CA PHE A 235 24.01 31.39 -12.64
C PHE A 235 24.78 31.74 -13.92
N ALA A 236 24.10 31.88 -15.06
CA ALA A 236 24.73 32.26 -16.33
C ALA A 236 25.44 33.61 -16.24
N ASP A 237 24.80 34.62 -15.64
CA ASP A 237 25.39 35.95 -15.45
C ASP A 237 26.68 35.89 -14.62
N ILE A 238 26.64 35.13 -13.51
CA ILE A 238 27.79 34.98 -12.61
C ILE A 238 28.91 34.18 -13.31
N PHE A 239 28.55 33.13 -14.06
CA PHE A 239 29.49 32.31 -14.81
C PHE A 239 30.23 33.11 -15.90
N LEU A 240 29.53 34.02 -16.59
CA LEU A 240 30.13 34.89 -17.62
C LEU A 240 31.01 36.02 -17.03
N GLN A 241 30.67 36.53 -15.85
CA GLN A 241 31.42 37.61 -15.18
C GLN A 241 32.69 37.10 -14.48
N THR A 242 32.68 35.85 -14.04
CA THR A 242 33.77 35.29 -13.24
C THR A 242 34.92 34.83 -14.13
N SER A 243 36.09 35.46 -13.99
CA SER A 243 37.30 35.12 -14.77
C SER A 243 38.23 34.12 -14.09
N SER A 244 38.02 33.81 -12.80
CA SER A 244 38.83 32.90 -11.99
C SER A 244 37.98 31.81 -11.33
N GLU A 245 38.56 30.61 -11.18
CA GLU A 245 37.89 29.46 -10.57
C GLU A 245 37.75 29.60 -9.04
N ASP A 246 36.85 30.48 -8.60
CA ASP A 246 36.68 30.82 -7.19
C ASP A 246 35.70 29.87 -6.48
N ASP A 247 35.91 29.66 -5.17
CA ASP A 247 35.00 28.87 -4.33
C ASP A 247 33.58 29.45 -4.30
N ALA A 248 33.43 30.76 -4.53
CA ALA A 248 32.14 31.43 -4.68
C ALA A 248 31.32 30.90 -5.87
N LEU A 249 31.97 30.54 -6.98
CA LEU A 249 31.30 29.95 -8.13
C LEU A 249 30.80 28.54 -7.82
N ASN A 250 31.53 27.79 -6.99
CA ASN A 250 31.09 26.46 -6.53
C ASN A 250 29.84 26.56 -5.66
N GLU A 251 29.82 27.50 -4.71
CA GLU A 251 28.65 27.73 -3.86
C GLU A 251 27.43 28.13 -4.69
N GLU A 252 27.61 29.01 -5.68
CA GLU A 252 26.49 29.42 -6.53
C GLU A 252 26.03 28.31 -7.48
N ALA A 253 26.94 27.46 -7.98
CA ALA A 253 26.57 26.28 -8.74
C ALA A 253 25.69 25.32 -7.90
N LEU A 254 26.02 25.13 -6.61
CA LEU A 254 25.18 24.35 -5.69
C LEU A 254 23.81 25.01 -5.47
N ASN A 255 23.75 26.34 -5.33
CA ASN A 255 22.49 27.09 -5.19
C ASN A 255 21.62 26.98 -6.46
N ALA A 256 22.21 27.13 -7.64
CA ALA A 256 21.53 26.96 -8.93
C ALA A 256 20.98 25.54 -9.07
N MET A 257 21.81 24.52 -8.77
CA MET A 257 21.38 23.13 -8.77
C MET A 257 20.21 22.90 -7.81
N ARG A 258 20.23 23.49 -6.61
CA ARG A 258 19.10 23.45 -5.66
C ARG A 258 17.84 24.06 -6.28
N ARG A 259 17.90 25.29 -6.79
CA ARG A 259 16.75 25.98 -7.40
C ARG A 259 16.12 25.13 -8.51
N LEU A 260 16.94 24.60 -9.41
CA LEU A 260 16.49 23.77 -10.53
C LEU A 260 15.93 22.40 -10.10
N THR A 261 16.49 21.81 -9.03
CA THR A 261 15.99 20.55 -8.45
C THR A 261 14.60 20.75 -7.83
N LEU A 262 14.41 21.85 -7.08
CA LEU A 262 13.11 22.20 -6.49
C LEU A 262 12.06 22.52 -7.57
N ALA A 263 12.48 23.05 -8.71
CA ALA A 263 11.63 23.30 -9.87
C ALA A 263 11.35 22.05 -10.73
N HIS A 264 11.85 20.86 -10.35
CA HIS A 264 11.75 19.61 -11.10
C HIS A 264 12.31 19.68 -12.54
N ARG A 265 13.26 20.58 -12.80
CA ARG A 265 13.90 20.73 -14.13
C ARG A 265 15.12 19.84 -14.30
N ILE A 266 15.84 19.60 -13.21
CA ILE A 266 17.03 18.73 -13.19
C ILE A 266 16.94 17.72 -12.05
N ILE A 267 17.80 16.71 -12.13
CA ILE A 267 17.91 15.66 -11.11
C ILE A 267 19.40 15.47 -10.83
N PRO A 268 19.89 15.86 -9.64
CA PRO A 268 21.28 15.64 -9.26
C PRO A 268 21.59 14.14 -9.21
N VAL A 269 22.68 13.73 -9.85
CA VAL A 269 23.13 12.33 -9.88
C VAL A 269 24.51 12.24 -9.23
N ALA A 270 24.62 11.50 -8.12
CA ALA A 270 25.90 11.06 -7.55
C ALA A 270 26.23 9.64 -8.01
N CYS A 271 27.32 9.06 -7.54
CA CYS A 271 27.65 7.64 -7.71
C CYS A 271 28.34 7.08 -6.47
N GLY A 272 28.24 5.78 -6.24
CA GLY A 272 28.80 5.15 -5.04
C GLY A 272 28.89 3.62 -5.10
N SER A 273 29.43 3.01 -4.04
CA SER A 273 29.43 1.55 -3.86
C SER A 273 29.17 1.19 -2.40
N ALA A 274 27.95 0.71 -2.10
CA ALA A 274 27.53 0.44 -0.73
C ALA A 274 28.27 -0.73 -0.06
N LEU A 275 28.95 -1.58 -0.84
CA LEU A 275 29.68 -2.76 -0.34
C LEU A 275 31.14 -2.45 0.02
N ARG A 276 31.84 -1.59 -0.73
CA ARG A 276 33.30 -1.40 -0.61
C ARG A 276 33.72 -0.55 0.59
N SER A 277 33.11 0.63 0.75
CA SER A 277 33.42 1.52 1.88
C SER A 277 32.24 2.43 2.17
N ALA A 278 32.01 2.73 3.45
CA ALA A 278 30.89 3.58 3.87
C ALA A 278 31.02 5.00 3.30
N GLU A 279 32.23 5.55 3.22
CA GLU A 279 32.49 6.91 2.74
C GLU A 279 32.07 7.14 1.28
N THR A 280 31.92 6.08 0.49
CA THR A 280 31.43 6.17 -0.89
C THR A 280 29.97 6.64 -0.99
N VAL A 281 29.21 6.49 0.09
CA VAL A 281 27.80 6.90 0.16
C VAL A 281 27.66 8.30 0.78
N SER A 282 28.74 8.88 1.28
CA SER A 282 28.74 10.24 1.86
C SER A 282 28.21 11.34 0.91
N PRO A 283 28.41 11.30 -0.43
CA PRO A 283 27.82 12.28 -1.35
C PRO A 283 26.29 12.37 -1.26
N VAL A 284 25.61 11.29 -0.88
CA VAL A 284 24.15 11.28 -0.72
C VAL A 284 23.73 12.25 0.38
N LEU A 285 24.41 12.24 1.53
CA LEU A 285 24.07 13.14 2.65
C LEU A 285 24.32 14.60 2.28
N ASP A 286 25.37 14.86 1.50
CA ASP A 286 25.69 16.20 1.02
C ASP A 286 24.66 16.70 0.00
N LEU A 287 24.28 15.87 -0.98
CA LEU A 287 23.21 16.20 -1.93
C LEU A 287 21.85 16.39 -1.24
N VAL A 288 21.54 15.60 -0.21
CA VAL A 288 20.32 15.74 0.59
C VAL A 288 20.26 17.11 1.26
N ILE A 289 21.35 17.58 1.85
CA ILE A 289 21.38 18.89 2.50
C ILE A 289 21.27 20.01 1.46
N ASN A 290 22.08 19.92 0.40
CA ASN A 290 22.26 20.99 -0.57
C ASN A 290 21.07 21.10 -1.54
N CYS A 291 20.56 19.99 -2.05
CA CYS A 291 19.58 20.00 -3.15
C CYS A 291 18.12 19.80 -2.71
N LEU A 292 17.86 19.05 -1.62
CA LEU A 292 16.48 18.73 -1.20
C LEU A 292 15.87 19.83 -0.32
N PRO A 293 14.53 20.00 -0.37
CA PRO A 293 13.84 21.07 0.34
C PRO A 293 13.83 20.87 1.86
N CYS A 294 13.62 21.97 2.58
CA CYS A 294 13.25 21.92 3.99
C CYS A 294 11.71 21.92 4.17
N PRO A 295 11.18 21.43 5.30
CA PRO A 295 9.73 21.40 5.56
C PRO A 295 9.01 22.72 5.34
N THR A 296 9.66 23.84 5.68
CA THR A 296 9.06 25.18 5.55
C THR A 296 8.87 25.62 4.11
N GLU A 297 9.67 25.13 3.17
CA GLU A 297 9.54 25.42 1.75
C GLU A 297 8.36 24.65 1.12
N LYS A 298 8.12 23.41 1.55
CA LYS A 298 7.06 22.55 1.01
C LYS A 298 5.69 22.80 1.65
N ASN A 299 5.64 23.10 2.95
CA ASN A 299 4.39 23.19 3.72
C ASN A 299 3.63 24.52 3.57
N GLY A 300 3.92 25.32 2.55
CA GLY A 300 3.37 26.66 2.37
C GLY A 300 1.83 26.71 2.41
N LEU A 301 1.15 25.75 1.77
CA LEU A 301 -0.32 25.69 1.78
C LEU A 301 -0.87 25.32 3.17
N VAL A 302 -0.27 24.33 3.83
CA VAL A 302 -0.70 23.90 5.18
C VAL A 302 -0.52 25.04 6.17
N ASN A 303 0.55 25.83 6.05
CA ASN A 303 0.77 27.05 6.82
C ASN A 303 -0.31 28.11 6.55
N LYS A 304 -0.78 28.27 5.30
CA LYS A 304 -1.89 29.21 4.99
C LYS A 304 -3.21 28.77 5.64
N VAL A 305 -3.48 27.46 5.72
CA VAL A 305 -4.73 26.91 6.25
C VAL A 305 -4.74 26.89 7.78
N PHE A 306 -3.72 26.28 8.40
CA PHE A 306 -3.67 26.08 9.84
C PHE A 306 -2.95 27.21 10.58
N GLY A 307 -2.16 28.04 9.90
CA GLY A 307 -1.40 29.11 10.54
C GLY A 307 -0.42 28.55 11.58
N SER A 308 -0.55 29.01 12.82
CA SER A 308 0.20 28.50 13.98
C SER A 308 -0.45 27.31 14.68
N ASP A 309 -1.70 26.98 14.32
CA ASP A 309 -2.44 25.89 14.95
C ASP A 309 -1.81 24.54 14.59
N LEU A 310 -1.86 23.59 15.52
CA LEU A 310 -1.30 22.25 15.30
C LEU A 310 -2.05 21.53 14.18
N SER A 311 -1.29 21.02 13.21
CA SER A 311 -1.76 20.09 12.19
C SER A 311 -0.74 18.98 12.03
N ALA A 312 -1.20 17.74 12.14
CA ALA A 312 -0.39 16.56 11.96
C ALA A 312 -1.16 15.45 11.23
N LEU A 313 -0.44 14.63 10.46
CA LEU A 313 -0.99 13.50 9.73
C LEU A 313 -0.40 12.21 10.26
N VAL A 314 -1.26 11.26 10.62
CA VAL A 314 -0.85 9.90 10.94
C VAL A 314 -0.74 9.13 9.64
N TYR A 315 0.46 8.73 9.25
CA TYR A 315 0.69 8.06 7.96
C TYR A 315 0.96 6.57 8.10
N LYS A 316 1.29 6.11 9.31
CA LYS A 316 1.56 4.70 9.59
C LYS A 316 1.18 4.37 11.02
N ILE A 317 0.59 3.19 11.20
CA ILE A 317 0.39 2.56 12.49
C ILE A 317 1.25 1.32 12.53
N GLY A 318 2.02 1.18 13.61
CA GLY A 318 2.69 -0.06 13.97
C GLY A 318 2.24 -0.54 15.33
N HIS A 319 2.65 -1.74 15.70
CA HIS A 319 2.39 -2.30 17.01
C HIS A 319 3.69 -2.81 17.62
N ASP A 320 3.93 -2.47 18.88
CA ASP A 320 5.05 -2.95 19.67
C ASP A 320 4.55 -3.72 20.89
N LYS A 321 5.21 -4.84 21.21
CA LYS A 321 4.79 -5.73 22.32
C LYS A 321 4.76 -5.05 23.69
N ARG A 322 5.56 -3.98 23.89
CA ARG A 322 5.68 -3.28 25.18
C ARG A 322 4.95 -1.95 25.19
N LEU A 323 5.00 -1.20 24.09
CA LEU A 323 4.43 0.14 23.98
C LEU A 323 3.01 0.16 23.40
N GLY A 324 2.54 -0.98 22.87
CA GLY A 324 1.25 -1.11 22.21
C GLY A 324 1.24 -0.43 20.85
N GLN A 325 0.12 0.20 20.51
CA GLN A 325 -0.06 0.90 19.24
C GLN A 325 0.87 2.12 19.12
N LEU A 326 1.67 2.14 18.05
CA LEU A 326 2.58 3.21 17.66
C LEU A 326 1.98 3.97 16.47
N ALA A 327 1.62 5.24 16.66
CA ALA A 327 1.11 6.11 15.59
C ALA A 327 2.24 7.03 15.08
N TYR A 328 2.76 6.72 13.90
CA TYR A 328 3.77 7.53 13.22
C TYR A 328 3.10 8.75 12.58
N THR A 329 3.53 9.92 13.05
CA THR A 329 2.83 11.18 12.84
C THR A 329 3.78 12.23 12.27
N ARG A 330 3.42 12.78 11.11
CA ARG A 330 4.10 13.92 10.48
C ARG A 330 3.49 15.22 10.98
N ILE A 331 4.29 16.08 11.62
CA ILE A 331 3.82 17.37 12.13
C ILE A 331 4.09 18.46 11.09
N TYR A 332 3.05 19.10 10.58
CA TYR A 332 3.16 20.15 9.57
C TYR A 332 3.26 21.55 10.17
N THR A 333 2.38 21.87 11.13
CA THR A 333 2.30 23.15 11.83
C THR A 333 2.14 22.93 13.34
N GLY A 334 2.52 23.92 14.15
CA GLY A 334 2.41 23.84 15.61
C GLY A 334 3.43 22.90 16.27
N GLU A 335 3.08 22.42 17.46
CA GLU A 335 3.92 21.55 18.30
C GLU A 335 3.03 20.55 19.03
N ILE A 336 3.49 19.31 19.14
CA ILE A 336 2.84 18.27 19.95
C ILE A 336 3.61 18.14 21.25
N LYS A 337 2.90 18.20 22.38
CA LYS A 337 3.46 18.06 23.72
C LYS A 337 3.15 16.71 24.34
N HIS A 338 4.06 16.26 25.19
CA HIS A 338 3.89 15.04 25.96
C HIS A 338 2.74 15.16 26.96
N MET A 339 1.90 14.13 27.08
CA MET A 339 0.71 14.07 27.95
C MET A 339 -0.35 15.14 27.64
N ASP A 340 -0.41 15.60 26.39
CA ASP A 340 -1.44 16.55 25.94
C ASP A 340 -2.72 15.81 25.48
N SER A 341 -3.71 16.59 25.05
CA SER A 341 -4.92 16.12 24.37
C SER A 341 -4.94 16.63 22.93
N LEU A 342 -5.25 15.74 21.99
CA LEU A 342 -5.41 16.05 20.57
C LEU A 342 -6.82 15.72 20.10
N TYR A 343 -7.28 16.43 19.08
CA TYR A 343 -8.55 16.17 18.44
C TYR A 343 -8.33 15.51 17.07
N ASN A 344 -8.96 14.35 16.86
CA ASN A 344 -8.97 13.64 15.60
C ASN A 344 -10.11 14.19 14.72
N ALA A 345 -9.73 14.91 13.66
CA ALA A 345 -10.70 15.56 12.78
C ALA A 345 -11.49 14.57 11.91
N ASN A 346 -10.95 13.37 11.64
CA ASN A 346 -11.61 12.35 10.83
C ASN A 346 -12.75 11.66 11.59
N LYS A 347 -12.56 11.44 12.90
CA LYS A 347 -13.46 10.64 13.75
C LYS A 347 -14.29 11.45 14.75
N ASP A 348 -14.12 12.78 14.80
CA ASP A 348 -14.73 13.66 15.81
C ASP A 348 -14.52 13.11 17.23
N SER A 349 -13.28 12.70 17.52
CA SER A 349 -12.89 12.10 18.80
C SER A 349 -11.70 12.83 19.42
N VAL A 350 -11.63 12.84 20.75
CA VAL A 350 -10.52 13.41 21.50
C VAL A 350 -9.62 12.29 22.01
N GLU A 351 -8.34 12.38 21.67
CA GLU A 351 -7.27 11.48 22.10
C GLU A 351 -6.54 12.14 23.27
N ASN A 352 -6.52 11.48 24.44
CA ASN A 352 -5.98 12.06 25.66
C ASN A 352 -4.81 11.23 26.19
N LYS A 353 -3.82 11.89 26.80
CA LYS A 353 -2.73 11.25 27.56
C LYS A 353 -1.90 10.28 26.73
N PHE A 354 -1.31 10.80 25.65
CA PHE A 354 -0.35 10.06 24.82
C PHE A 354 1.09 10.44 25.15
N ASN A 355 2.01 9.52 24.88
CA ASN A 355 3.45 9.76 24.99
C ASN A 355 4.03 10.10 23.62
N VAL A 356 5.02 10.99 23.58
CA VAL A 356 5.65 11.47 22.34
C VAL A 356 7.09 11.00 22.28
N HIS A 357 7.42 10.25 21.23
CA HIS A 357 8.77 9.73 21.00
C HIS A 357 9.34 10.24 19.69
N ILE A 358 10.66 10.37 19.63
CA ILE A 358 11.41 10.55 18.38
C ILE A 358 12.14 9.23 18.09
N PRO A 359 12.01 8.68 16.87
CA PRO A 359 12.76 7.49 16.48
C PRO A 359 14.21 7.90 16.20
N TYR A 360 15.13 7.51 17.08
CA TYR A 360 16.56 7.78 16.95
C TYR A 360 17.32 6.47 16.88
N SER A 361 17.93 6.20 15.72
CA SER A 361 18.56 4.91 15.44
C SER A 361 17.59 3.74 15.66
N ASP A 362 17.91 2.82 16.57
CA ASP A 362 17.13 1.65 16.98
C ASP A 362 16.16 1.91 18.16
N GLN A 363 16.13 3.13 18.73
CA GLN A 363 15.42 3.42 19.96
C GLN A 363 14.38 4.54 19.81
N LEU A 364 13.23 4.36 20.47
CA LEU A 364 12.21 5.39 20.63
C LEU A 364 12.55 6.25 21.85
N GLN A 365 13.13 7.42 21.62
CA GLN A 365 13.50 8.34 22.68
C GLN A 365 12.28 9.17 23.11
N LEU A 366 11.90 9.07 24.38
CA LEU A 366 10.82 9.89 24.96
C LEU A 366 11.23 11.37 24.96
N THR A 367 10.33 12.24 24.50
CA THR A 367 10.56 13.68 24.39
C THR A 367 9.41 14.48 24.99
N SER A 368 9.71 15.67 25.50
CA SER A 368 8.71 16.56 26.10
C SER A 368 7.82 17.24 25.06
N SER A 369 8.36 17.53 23.88
CA SER A 369 7.66 18.21 22.79
C SER A 369 8.37 18.00 21.46
N VAL A 370 7.59 17.94 20.37
CA VAL A 370 8.09 17.84 19.00
C VAL A 370 7.43 18.91 18.14
N LYS A 371 8.27 19.72 17.49
CA LYS A 371 7.85 20.87 16.66
C LYS A 371 7.56 20.48 15.21
N ALA A 372 6.82 21.36 14.52
CA ALA A 372 6.57 21.32 13.09
C ALA A 372 7.82 21.00 12.25
N GLY A 373 7.61 20.23 11.18
CA GLY A 373 8.67 19.78 10.27
C GLY A 373 9.38 18.49 10.70
N ASN A 374 9.03 17.91 11.86
CA ASN A 374 9.54 16.63 12.33
C ASN A 374 8.53 15.48 12.14
N ILE A 375 9.02 14.27 12.36
CA ILE A 375 8.22 13.05 12.49
C ILE A 375 8.29 12.60 13.95
N ALA A 376 7.13 12.32 14.55
CA ALA A 376 6.99 11.86 15.92
C ALA A 376 6.27 10.51 15.95
N VAL A 377 6.55 9.71 16.97
CA VAL A 377 5.83 8.46 17.26
C VAL A 377 5.00 8.66 18.52
N LEU A 378 3.68 8.62 18.36
CA LEU A 378 2.73 8.78 19.46
C LEU A 378 2.33 7.40 19.97
N THR A 379 2.32 7.20 21.29
CA THR A 379 1.86 5.96 21.91
C THR A 379 0.73 6.22 22.89
N GLY A 380 -0.19 5.26 23.03
CA GLY A 380 -1.40 5.40 23.85
C GLY A 380 -2.62 6.01 23.13
N MET A 381 -2.54 6.16 21.80
CA MET A 381 -3.69 6.52 20.96
C MET A 381 -4.67 5.33 20.91
N LYS A 382 -5.98 5.57 20.93
CA LYS A 382 -6.98 4.49 20.95
C LYS A 382 -7.80 4.38 19.68
N SER A 383 -8.24 5.52 19.16
CA SER A 383 -9.16 5.58 18.02
C SER A 383 -8.47 5.93 16.72
N THR A 384 -7.19 6.27 16.75
CA THR A 384 -6.46 6.82 15.61
C THR A 384 -6.11 5.74 14.59
N THR A 385 -6.42 6.02 13.31
CA THR A 385 -6.11 5.18 12.14
C THR A 385 -5.10 5.84 11.19
N THR A 386 -4.51 5.04 10.31
CA THR A 386 -3.68 5.52 9.20
C THR A 386 -4.52 6.44 8.29
N GLY A 387 -4.01 7.64 8.02
CA GLY A 387 -4.69 8.68 7.26
C GLY A 387 -5.45 9.72 8.09
N ASP A 388 -5.46 9.59 9.42
CA ASP A 388 -6.15 10.53 10.30
C ASP A 388 -5.37 11.85 10.46
N THR A 389 -6.12 12.96 10.47
CA THR A 389 -5.60 14.31 10.73
C THR A 389 -5.80 14.66 12.21
N LEU A 390 -4.69 14.93 12.91
CA LEU A 390 -4.67 15.35 14.30
C LEU A 390 -4.47 16.87 14.39
N VAL A 391 -5.32 17.53 15.17
CA VAL A 391 -5.25 18.97 15.42
C VAL A 391 -5.33 19.28 16.92
N ALA A 392 -5.01 20.52 17.30
CA ALA A 392 -5.02 20.92 18.72
C ALA A 392 -6.39 20.76 19.39
N ASN A 393 -7.47 21.19 18.74
CA ASN A 393 -8.83 21.10 19.26
C ASN A 393 -9.85 21.27 18.13
N ARG A 394 -11.14 21.01 18.43
CA ARG A 394 -12.24 21.15 17.47
C ARG A 394 -12.36 22.56 16.88
N ARG A 395 -12.15 23.62 17.67
CA ARG A 395 -12.20 25.01 17.20
C ARG A 395 -11.10 25.31 16.17
N ALA A 396 -9.90 24.76 16.38
CA ALA A 396 -8.80 24.90 15.43
C ALA A 396 -9.14 24.24 14.08
N ALA A 397 -9.82 23.08 14.09
CA ALA A 397 -10.35 22.50 12.86
C ALA A 397 -11.40 23.41 12.21
N GLU A 398 -12.38 23.92 12.96
CA GLU A 398 -13.41 24.81 12.40
C GLU A 398 -12.81 26.09 11.77
N MET A 399 -11.85 26.73 12.45
CA MET A 399 -11.15 27.91 11.91
C MET A 399 -10.32 27.59 10.66
N ALA A 400 -9.61 26.45 10.65
CA ALA A 400 -8.87 26.00 9.48
C ALA A 400 -9.81 25.76 8.28
N SER A 401 -11.05 25.32 8.55
CA SER A 401 -12.07 25.08 7.52
C SER A 401 -12.50 26.36 6.85
N GLU A 402 -12.82 27.37 7.66
CA GLU A 402 -13.17 28.69 7.18
C GLU A 402 -12.03 29.33 6.39
N ARG A 403 -10.78 29.15 6.83
CA ARG A 403 -9.59 29.63 6.09
C ARG A 403 -9.43 28.92 4.75
N ARG A 404 -9.62 27.59 4.70
CA ARG A 404 -9.54 26.83 3.44
C ARG A 404 -10.61 27.28 2.45
N LEU A 405 -11.84 27.49 2.89
CA LEU A 405 -12.95 27.94 2.03
C LEU A 405 -12.71 29.34 1.42
N LYS A 406 -11.85 30.15 2.04
CA LYS A 406 -11.48 31.49 1.54
C LYS A 406 -10.32 31.47 0.53
N LEU A 407 -9.65 30.33 0.35
CA LEU A 407 -8.58 30.19 -0.65
C LEU A 407 -9.18 30.05 -2.05
N ILE A 408 -8.62 30.78 -3.02
CA ILE A 408 -9.05 30.76 -4.43
C ILE A 408 -8.38 29.57 -5.14
N ASP A 409 -9.02 28.97 -6.15
CA ASP A 409 -8.50 27.82 -6.92
C ASP A 409 -7.05 27.97 -7.42
N LYS A 410 -6.60 29.20 -7.69
CA LYS A 410 -5.23 29.50 -8.11
C LYS A 410 -4.18 29.19 -7.02
N ASP A 411 -4.54 29.30 -5.74
CA ASP A 411 -3.72 28.89 -4.60
C ASP A 411 -3.73 27.37 -4.38
N LEU A 412 -4.79 26.67 -4.82
CA LEU A 412 -4.94 25.21 -4.71
C LEU A 412 -4.29 24.43 -5.85
N ALA A 413 -4.04 25.08 -7.01
CA ALA A 413 -3.50 24.46 -8.22
C ALA A 413 -2.16 23.72 -8.04
N GLY A 414 -1.31 24.17 -7.11
CA GLY A 414 -0.03 23.53 -6.78
C GLY A 414 -0.11 22.50 -5.64
N ALA A 415 -1.26 22.38 -4.97
CA ALA A 415 -1.43 21.61 -3.74
C ALA A 415 -2.59 20.61 -3.80
N HIS A 416 -3.05 20.27 -5.01
CA HIS A 416 -4.16 19.36 -5.29
C HIS A 416 -4.05 17.98 -4.59
N ASN A 417 -2.88 17.60 -4.06
CA ASN A 417 -2.63 16.30 -3.44
C ASN A 417 -2.52 16.33 -1.89
N LEU A 418 -2.42 17.50 -1.25
CA LEU A 418 -2.23 17.64 0.21
C LEU A 418 -3.53 17.61 1.01
N PHE A 419 -4.64 18.04 0.40
CA PHE A 419 -5.96 18.10 1.00
C PHE A 419 -6.95 17.27 0.18
N PHE A 420 -7.99 16.69 0.82
CA PHE A 420 -8.98 15.85 0.13
C PHE A 420 -9.57 16.59 -1.09
N GLN A 421 -9.60 15.93 -2.25
CA GLN A 421 -10.42 16.37 -3.38
C GLN A 421 -11.87 16.40 -2.91
N THR A 422 -12.59 17.51 -3.10
CA THR A 422 -14.05 17.45 -3.11
C THR A 422 -14.44 16.35 -4.09
N ALA A 423 -14.95 15.24 -3.56
CA ALA A 423 -15.27 14.05 -4.32
C ALA A 423 -16.11 14.41 -5.55
N LYS A 424 -15.93 13.61 -6.61
CA LYS A 424 -16.77 13.54 -7.80
C LYS A 424 -18.21 13.96 -7.50
N SER A 425 -18.67 14.91 -8.28
CA SER A 425 -19.97 15.56 -8.31
C SER A 425 -21.16 14.59 -8.37
N HIS A 426 -21.52 13.87 -7.31
CA HIS A 426 -22.80 13.12 -7.23
C HIS A 426 -23.33 12.85 -5.80
N SER A 427 -23.13 13.73 -4.82
CA SER A 427 -23.98 13.70 -3.62
C SER A 427 -24.31 15.11 -3.09
N GLU A 428 -25.59 15.48 -3.24
CA GLU A 428 -26.19 16.73 -2.76
C GLU A 428 -26.46 16.67 -1.24
N HIS A 429 -25.41 16.47 -0.44
CA HIS A 429 -25.50 16.60 1.01
C HIS A 429 -24.52 17.66 1.50
N PRO A 430 -24.97 18.65 2.31
CA PRO A 430 -24.10 19.70 2.83
C PRO A 430 -23.01 19.04 3.69
N VAL A 431 -21.79 19.04 3.17
CA VAL A 431 -20.61 18.49 3.83
C VAL A 431 -20.41 19.27 5.14
N GLY A 432 -20.48 18.58 6.29
CA GLY A 432 -20.29 19.21 7.60
C GLY A 432 -18.99 20.02 7.69
N SER A 433 -19.01 21.13 8.43
CA SER A 433 -17.96 22.16 8.46
C SER A 433 -16.54 21.67 8.75
N VAL A 434 -16.36 20.48 9.34
CA VAL A 434 -15.03 19.93 9.70
C VAL A 434 -14.41 19.07 8.58
N LYS A 435 -15.22 18.44 7.71
CA LYS A 435 -14.71 17.51 6.68
C LYS A 435 -13.86 18.20 5.61
N SER A 436 -14.01 19.50 5.41
CA SER A 436 -13.18 20.29 4.50
C SER A 436 -11.78 20.57 5.03
N VAL A 437 -11.37 20.18 6.24
CA VAL A 437 -10.00 20.46 6.76
C VAL A 437 -9.07 19.27 6.69
N LEU A 438 -9.64 18.11 6.35
CA LEU A 438 -8.88 16.87 6.29
C LEU A 438 -7.73 17.02 5.31
N LEU A 439 -6.51 16.82 5.84
CA LEU A 439 -5.37 16.49 5.01
C LEU A 439 -5.79 15.25 4.21
N ALA A 440 -5.43 15.18 2.94
CA ALA A 440 -5.90 14.07 2.12
C ALA A 440 -5.48 12.75 2.79
N GLY A 441 -6.43 11.82 2.92
CA GLY A 441 -6.17 10.52 3.51
C GLY A 441 -5.29 9.69 2.60
N ILE A 442 -4.80 8.56 3.09
CA ILE A 442 -4.16 7.56 2.24
C ILE A 442 -5.29 6.74 1.60
N GLU A 443 -5.43 6.84 0.28
CA GLU A 443 -6.34 5.96 -0.48
C GLU A 443 -5.70 4.57 -0.57
N ALA A 444 -6.38 3.55 -0.05
CA ALA A 444 -5.92 2.19 -0.17
C ALA A 444 -6.29 1.64 -1.56
N PRO A 445 -5.33 1.06 -2.31
CA PRO A 445 -5.65 0.37 -3.56
C PRO A 445 -6.53 -0.87 -3.30
N ASP A 446 -7.31 -1.24 -4.31
CA ASP A 446 -8.15 -2.43 -4.24
C ASP A 446 -7.30 -3.72 -4.20
N PRO A 447 -7.70 -4.71 -3.39
CA PRO A 447 -7.00 -5.98 -3.31
C PRO A 447 -7.07 -6.73 -4.64
N VAL A 448 -5.92 -7.25 -5.08
CA VAL A 448 -5.77 -7.99 -6.35
C VAL A 448 -5.61 -9.50 -6.15
N TYR A 449 -5.54 -9.95 -4.90
CA TYR A 449 -5.40 -11.34 -4.52
C TYR A 449 -6.37 -11.68 -3.41
N PHE A 450 -7.12 -12.78 -3.56
CA PHE A 450 -8.11 -13.23 -2.59
C PHE A 450 -7.82 -14.67 -2.16
N CYS A 451 -7.86 -14.92 -0.86
CA CYS A 451 -7.71 -16.25 -0.29
C CYS A 451 -8.68 -16.47 0.87
N THR A 452 -8.92 -17.74 1.20
CA THR A 452 -9.71 -18.12 2.37
C THR A 452 -8.81 -18.39 3.54
N VAL A 453 -9.30 -18.09 4.71
CA VAL A 453 -8.56 -18.23 5.95
C VAL A 453 -9.43 -18.98 6.94
N GLU A 454 -8.97 -20.18 7.30
CA GLU A 454 -9.58 -21.00 8.34
C GLU A 454 -8.99 -20.55 9.68
N ALA A 455 -9.69 -19.60 10.28
CA ALA A 455 -9.31 -18.94 11.51
C ALA A 455 -10.11 -19.50 12.70
N PRO A 456 -9.48 -19.88 13.83
CA PRO A 456 -10.21 -19.99 15.09
C PRO A 456 -10.85 -18.64 15.46
N SER A 457 -11.87 -18.63 16.32
CA SER A 457 -12.61 -17.40 16.68
C SER A 457 -11.71 -16.24 17.15
N GLU A 458 -10.58 -16.54 17.79
CA GLU A 458 -9.59 -15.54 18.23
C GLU A 458 -8.84 -14.86 17.08
N ALA A 459 -8.70 -15.53 15.93
CA ALA A 459 -8.00 -15.00 14.77
C ALA A 459 -8.81 -13.93 14.01
N ALA A 460 -10.13 -13.89 14.17
CA ALA A 460 -10.96 -12.83 13.57
C ALA A 460 -10.61 -11.44 14.15
N ASN A 461 -10.39 -11.36 15.46
CA ASN A 461 -10.00 -10.11 16.11
C ASN A 461 -8.60 -9.65 15.67
N ALA A 462 -7.64 -10.59 15.64
CA ALA A 462 -6.27 -10.30 15.20
C ALA A 462 -6.22 -9.82 13.73
N LEU A 463 -7.03 -10.42 12.85
CA LEU A 463 -7.16 -9.99 11.45
C LEU A 463 -7.75 -8.58 11.34
N GLN A 464 -8.72 -8.25 12.20
CA GLN A 464 -9.31 -6.92 12.23
C GLN A 464 -8.32 -5.86 12.74
N GLU A 465 -7.50 -6.19 13.73
CA GLU A 465 -6.39 -5.34 14.20
C GLU A 465 -5.34 -5.13 13.10
N LEU A 466 -4.96 -6.19 12.38
CA LEU A 466 -4.05 -6.09 11.24
C LEU A 466 -4.62 -5.27 10.08
N ALA A 467 -5.93 -5.33 9.82
CA ALA A 467 -6.59 -4.50 8.81
C ALA A 467 -6.63 -3.01 9.19
N VAL A 468 -6.63 -2.69 10.49
CA VAL A 468 -6.50 -1.31 10.99
C VAL A 468 -5.10 -0.77 10.74
N GLU A 469 -4.06 -1.60 10.90
CA GLU A 469 -2.68 -1.23 10.58
C GLU A 469 -2.44 -1.11 9.08
N ASP A 470 -2.98 -2.06 8.30
CA ASP A 470 -2.90 -2.08 6.85
C ASP A 470 -4.27 -2.02 6.16
N PRO A 471 -4.74 -0.80 5.83
CA PRO A 471 -5.91 -0.58 4.99
C PRO A 471 -5.99 -1.34 3.66
N SER A 472 -4.89 -1.86 3.09
CA SER A 472 -4.96 -2.69 1.88
C SER A 472 -5.41 -4.13 2.15
N LEU A 473 -5.41 -4.56 3.42
CA LEU A 473 -5.93 -5.85 3.86
C LEU A 473 -7.43 -5.74 4.07
N GLN A 474 -8.22 -6.38 3.21
CA GLN A 474 -9.66 -6.46 3.37
C GLN A 474 -10.05 -7.81 3.97
N VAL A 475 -10.74 -7.78 5.11
CA VAL A 475 -11.26 -8.98 5.76
C VAL A 475 -12.77 -8.97 5.65
N ARG A 476 -13.35 -10.01 5.06
CA ARG A 476 -14.80 -10.19 4.93
C ARG A 476 -15.18 -11.57 5.41
N TYR A 477 -16.26 -11.65 6.19
CA TYR A 477 -16.85 -12.93 6.56
C TYR A 477 -18.00 -13.25 5.61
N ASP A 478 -17.90 -14.38 4.92
CA ASP A 478 -18.94 -14.90 4.05
C ASP A 478 -19.91 -15.75 4.88
N ASN A 479 -21.09 -15.19 5.15
CA ASN A 479 -22.13 -15.86 5.93
C ASN A 479 -22.70 -17.11 5.24
N GLU A 480 -22.56 -17.24 3.91
CA GLU A 480 -23.17 -18.35 3.18
C GLU A 480 -22.29 -19.60 3.21
N LEU A 481 -20.98 -19.41 3.02
CA LEU A 481 -20.01 -20.50 3.06
C LEU A 481 -19.34 -20.65 4.44
N GLY A 482 -19.62 -19.74 5.38
CA GLY A 482 -19.07 -19.76 6.74
C GLY A 482 -17.56 -19.52 6.79
N GLN A 483 -16.99 -18.90 5.77
CA GLN A 483 -15.55 -18.72 5.59
C GLN A 483 -15.12 -17.26 5.76
N THR A 484 -13.89 -17.04 6.21
CA THR A 484 -13.28 -15.71 6.22
C THR A 484 -12.47 -15.52 4.94
N ILE A 485 -12.84 -14.54 4.13
CA ILE A 485 -12.14 -14.17 2.91
C ILE A 485 -11.21 -13.00 3.22
N ILE A 486 -9.95 -13.14 2.83
CA ILE A 486 -8.94 -12.09 2.92
C ILE A 486 -8.59 -11.63 1.50
N GLY A 487 -8.70 -10.32 1.27
CA GLY A 487 -8.19 -9.63 0.10
C GLY A 487 -6.89 -8.90 0.42
N ALA A 488 -5.87 -9.05 -0.42
CA ALA A 488 -4.58 -8.39 -0.29
C ALA A 488 -3.99 -7.99 -1.66
N MET A 489 -2.84 -7.32 -1.61
CA MET A 489 -2.14 -6.78 -2.80
C MET A 489 -1.33 -7.81 -3.59
N GLY A 490 -1.20 -9.04 -3.08
CA GLY A 490 -0.43 -10.11 -3.70
C GLY A 490 -0.21 -11.30 -2.76
N GLU A 491 0.45 -12.32 -3.30
CA GLU A 491 0.74 -13.57 -2.58
C GLU A 491 1.75 -13.34 -1.45
N LEU A 492 2.83 -12.59 -1.73
CA LEU A 492 3.83 -12.26 -0.70
C LEU A 492 3.18 -11.47 0.44
N HIS A 493 2.27 -10.55 0.14
CA HIS A 493 1.54 -9.81 1.19
C HIS A 493 0.80 -10.77 2.14
N ILE A 494 0.07 -11.76 1.61
CA ILE A 494 -0.61 -12.76 2.46
C ILE A 494 0.38 -13.60 3.27
N GLU A 495 1.53 -13.96 2.71
CA GLU A 495 2.56 -14.70 3.44
C GLU A 495 3.10 -13.91 4.64
N VAL A 496 3.31 -12.59 4.48
CA VAL A 496 3.70 -11.70 5.58
C VAL A 496 2.62 -11.67 6.66
N ILE A 497 1.35 -11.52 6.28
CA ILE A 497 0.24 -11.47 7.23
C ILE A 497 0.12 -12.79 8.00
N ARG A 498 0.23 -13.93 7.33
CA ARG A 498 0.26 -15.26 7.98
C ARG A 498 1.37 -15.36 9.03
N ASP A 499 2.55 -14.89 8.66
CA ASP A 499 3.72 -14.96 9.51
C ASP A 499 3.62 -13.99 10.71
N ARG A 500 3.02 -12.81 10.51
CA ARG A 500 2.66 -11.88 11.60
C ARG A 500 1.63 -12.47 12.55
N LEU A 501 0.57 -13.11 12.04
CA LEU A 501 -0.42 -13.82 12.88
C LEU A 501 0.25 -14.86 13.77
N ARG A 502 1.22 -15.60 13.22
CA ARG A 502 1.99 -16.60 13.96
C ARG A 502 2.91 -15.97 15.01
N ARG A 503 3.63 -14.88 14.69
CA ARG A 503 4.68 -14.30 15.54
C ARG A 503 4.17 -13.29 16.58
N ASP A 504 3.16 -12.51 16.21
CA ASP A 504 2.60 -11.45 17.06
C ASP A 504 1.48 -12.01 17.95
N TYR A 505 0.60 -12.84 17.38
CA TYR A 505 -0.59 -13.36 18.06
C TYR A 505 -0.47 -14.85 18.44
N GLY A 506 0.57 -15.55 18.01
CA GLY A 506 0.72 -16.99 18.28
C GLY A 506 -0.26 -17.87 17.49
N LEU A 507 -0.95 -17.32 16.49
CA LEU A 507 -2.01 -17.98 15.75
C LEU A 507 -1.45 -18.63 14.48
N ASN A 508 -1.50 -19.96 14.42
CA ASN A 508 -1.17 -20.68 13.21
C ASN A 508 -2.43 -20.88 12.36
N VAL A 509 -2.47 -20.24 11.20
CA VAL A 509 -3.67 -20.11 10.39
C VAL A 509 -3.47 -20.76 9.03
N PHE A 510 -4.45 -21.54 8.59
CA PHE A 510 -4.42 -22.20 7.29
C PHE A 510 -5.00 -21.30 6.21
N ILE A 511 -4.27 -21.18 5.10
CA ILE A 511 -4.65 -20.35 3.96
C ILE A 511 -5.04 -21.28 2.82
N GLY A 512 -6.30 -21.18 2.41
CA GLY A 512 -6.92 -22.01 1.39
C GLY A 512 -7.20 -21.26 0.10
N SER A 513 -7.61 -22.04 -0.91
CA SER A 513 -8.17 -21.48 -2.14
C SER A 513 -9.56 -20.89 -1.88
N LEU A 514 -9.91 -19.87 -2.65
CA LEU A 514 -11.21 -19.22 -2.54
C LEU A 514 -12.33 -20.20 -2.91
N GLN A 515 -13.24 -20.47 -1.97
CA GLN A 515 -14.47 -21.18 -2.30
C GLN A 515 -15.47 -20.20 -2.91
N VAL A 516 -16.11 -20.65 -3.97
CA VAL A 516 -16.97 -19.81 -4.80
C VAL A 516 -18.43 -20.18 -4.53
N ALA A 517 -19.22 -19.19 -4.14
CA ALA A 517 -20.66 -19.35 -3.94
C ALA A 517 -21.39 -19.31 -5.28
N TYR A 518 -21.56 -20.48 -5.91
CA TYR A 518 -22.38 -20.65 -7.11
C TYR A 518 -23.87 -20.47 -6.78
N ARG A 519 -24.69 -20.14 -7.79
CA ARG A 519 -26.15 -20.07 -7.68
C ARG A 519 -26.80 -21.01 -8.67
N GLU A 520 -28.02 -21.43 -8.39
CA GLU A 520 -28.84 -22.16 -9.36
C GLU A 520 -29.94 -21.24 -9.88
N VAL A 521 -30.25 -21.32 -11.18
CA VAL A 521 -31.36 -20.59 -11.80
C VAL A 521 -32.19 -21.57 -12.63
N ILE A 522 -33.49 -21.31 -12.69
CA ILE A 522 -34.44 -22.09 -13.48
C ILE A 522 -34.55 -21.57 -14.91
N GLU A 523 -34.79 -22.46 -15.87
CA GLU A 523 -34.96 -22.08 -17.28
C GLU A 523 -36.43 -21.93 -17.66
N ASN A 524 -37.27 -22.87 -17.23
CA ASN A 524 -38.65 -22.96 -17.67
C ASN A 524 -39.64 -22.60 -16.56
N GLU A 525 -40.78 -22.04 -16.96
CA GLU A 525 -41.92 -21.82 -16.06
C GLU A 525 -42.63 -23.15 -15.77
N VAL A 526 -42.87 -23.43 -14.49
CA VAL A 526 -43.53 -24.66 -14.04
C VAL A 526 -44.65 -24.34 -13.05
N ARG A 527 -45.85 -24.85 -13.34
CA ARG A 527 -46.97 -24.92 -12.39
C ARG A 527 -46.98 -26.29 -11.72
N ASN A 528 -46.90 -26.33 -10.39
CA ASN A 528 -46.95 -27.57 -9.62
C ASN A 528 -47.99 -27.46 -8.50
N THR A 529 -48.67 -28.58 -8.20
CA THR A 529 -49.66 -28.66 -7.11
C THR A 529 -49.27 -29.79 -6.17
N THR A 530 -49.28 -29.50 -4.88
CA THR A 530 -48.99 -30.50 -3.84
C THR A 530 -50.13 -30.51 -2.83
N VAL A 531 -50.53 -31.72 -2.45
CA VAL A 531 -51.52 -31.97 -1.40
C VAL A 531 -50.82 -32.67 -0.24
N LEU A 532 -50.94 -32.10 0.96
CA LEU A 532 -50.48 -32.73 2.19
C LEU A 532 -51.66 -32.90 3.15
N ASN A 533 -51.79 -34.13 3.64
CA ASN A 533 -52.80 -34.52 4.62
C ASN A 533 -52.09 -34.81 5.94
N ALA A 534 -52.56 -34.21 7.02
CA ALA A 534 -52.09 -34.51 8.37
C ALA A 534 -53.27 -34.79 9.31
N THR A 535 -53.12 -35.83 10.11
CA THR A 535 -54.05 -36.16 11.21
C THR A 535 -53.41 -35.72 12.52
N PHE A 536 -54.07 -34.80 13.23
CA PHE A 536 -53.60 -34.29 14.52
C PHE A 536 -54.56 -34.72 15.65
N GLY A 537 -54.01 -35.38 16.67
CA GLY A 537 -54.72 -35.80 17.89
C GLY A 537 -55.54 -37.09 17.77
N ASP A 538 -56.07 -37.55 18.91
CA ASP A 538 -56.86 -38.80 19.06
C ASP A 538 -58.20 -38.80 18.29
N ASN A 539 -58.63 -37.66 17.72
CA ASN A 539 -59.95 -37.47 17.11
C ASN A 539 -59.98 -37.55 15.57
N GLU A 540 -58.96 -38.09 14.91
CA GLU A 540 -58.92 -38.33 13.45
C GLU A 540 -59.32 -37.13 12.55
N LEU A 541 -59.18 -35.88 13.02
CA LEU A 541 -59.45 -34.71 12.19
C LEU A 541 -58.38 -34.61 11.09
N LYS A 542 -58.82 -34.88 9.85
CA LYS A 542 -57.99 -34.76 8.65
C LYS A 542 -57.88 -33.30 8.26
N HIS A 543 -56.70 -32.73 8.45
CA HIS A 543 -56.34 -31.42 7.90
C HIS A 543 -55.71 -31.65 6.53
N GLU A 544 -56.30 -31.08 5.48
CA GLU A 544 -55.76 -31.11 4.13
C GLU A 544 -55.33 -29.70 3.71
N CYS A 545 -54.11 -29.62 3.20
CA CYS A 545 -53.52 -28.41 2.63
C CYS A 545 -53.16 -28.69 1.17
N ARG A 546 -53.81 -27.99 0.25
CA ARG A 546 -53.49 -28.03 -1.19
C ARG A 546 -52.96 -26.67 -1.61
N ILE A 547 -51.73 -26.64 -2.12
CA ILE A 547 -51.05 -25.42 -2.57
C ILE A 547 -50.61 -25.63 -4.01
N THR A 548 -50.87 -24.64 -4.87
CA THR A 548 -50.40 -24.60 -6.25
C THR A 548 -49.56 -23.36 -6.47
N PHE A 549 -48.29 -23.58 -6.82
CA PHE A 549 -47.38 -22.52 -7.23
C PHE A 549 -47.09 -22.57 -8.72
N THR A 550 -46.94 -21.39 -9.31
CA THR A 550 -46.27 -21.18 -10.59
C THR A 550 -44.92 -20.55 -10.31
N VAL A 551 -43.86 -21.25 -10.67
CA VAL A 551 -42.48 -20.81 -10.49
C VAL A 551 -41.95 -20.39 -11.85
N LYS A 552 -41.50 -19.14 -11.98
CA LYS A 552 -40.99 -18.58 -13.24
C LYS A 552 -39.62 -17.90 -13.06
N PRO A 553 -38.74 -17.95 -14.07
CA PRO A 553 -37.48 -17.20 -14.02
C PRO A 553 -37.75 -15.70 -14.00
N ASN A 554 -36.96 -14.98 -13.22
CA ASN A 554 -36.99 -13.52 -13.12
C ASN A 554 -35.56 -12.99 -13.02
N LYS A 555 -34.97 -12.71 -14.19
CA LYS A 555 -33.58 -12.24 -14.31
C LYS A 555 -33.35 -10.98 -13.48
N ASP A 556 -32.18 -10.91 -12.85
CA ASP A 556 -31.71 -9.76 -12.06
C ASP A 556 -32.56 -9.44 -10.82
N SER A 557 -33.43 -10.36 -10.38
CA SER A 557 -34.21 -10.18 -9.16
C SER A 557 -33.45 -10.55 -7.89
N GLY A 558 -32.35 -11.30 -8.04
CA GLY A 558 -31.45 -11.72 -6.98
C GLY A 558 -32.08 -12.75 -6.05
N LYS A 559 -31.88 -12.56 -4.75
CA LYS A 559 -32.43 -13.44 -3.72
C LYS A 559 -33.95 -13.29 -3.64
N PHE A 560 -34.65 -14.41 -3.47
CA PHE A 560 -36.10 -14.44 -3.23
C PHE A 560 -36.50 -13.54 -2.05
N LYS A 561 -37.46 -12.65 -2.28
CA LYS A 561 -37.95 -11.68 -1.28
C LYS A 561 -39.26 -12.13 -0.65
N GLN A 562 -40.27 -12.39 -1.47
CA GLN A 562 -41.61 -12.79 -1.03
C GLN A 562 -42.39 -13.48 -2.15
N VAL A 563 -43.37 -14.31 -1.79
CA VAL A 563 -44.31 -14.90 -2.73
C VAL A 563 -45.25 -13.82 -3.28
N VAL A 564 -45.48 -13.84 -4.59
CA VAL A 564 -46.51 -13.01 -5.23
C VAL A 564 -47.82 -13.78 -5.20
N VAL A 565 -48.87 -13.21 -4.60
CA VAL A 565 -50.17 -13.87 -4.49
C VAL A 565 -51.06 -13.42 -5.65
N LEU A 566 -51.37 -14.34 -6.56
CA LEU A 566 -52.27 -14.14 -7.70
C LEU A 566 -53.22 -15.34 -7.77
N LEU A 567 -54.22 -15.33 -6.89
CA LEU A 567 -55.19 -16.42 -6.80
C LEU A 567 -56.17 -16.38 -7.97
N ASP A 568 -56.51 -17.55 -8.50
CA ASP A 568 -57.57 -17.69 -9.52
C ASP A 568 -58.92 -17.17 -8.96
N ASP A 569 -59.74 -16.51 -9.80
CA ASP A 569 -61.01 -15.85 -9.39
C ASP A 569 -62.02 -16.78 -8.70
N ASN A 570 -61.88 -18.10 -8.91
CA ASN A 570 -62.71 -19.14 -8.31
C ASN A 570 -62.26 -19.57 -6.89
N ASN A 571 -61.18 -19.00 -6.35
CA ASN A 571 -60.65 -19.35 -5.04
C ASN A 571 -61.37 -18.58 -3.92
N GLU A 572 -61.70 -19.25 -2.80
CA GLU A 572 -62.38 -18.64 -1.64
C GLU A 572 -61.63 -17.45 -1.02
N TYR A 573 -60.31 -17.38 -1.23
CA TYR A 573 -59.44 -16.30 -0.73
C TYR A 573 -59.15 -15.22 -1.78
N ALA A 574 -59.67 -15.35 -3.01
CA ALA A 574 -59.60 -14.30 -4.02
C ALA A 574 -60.41 -13.08 -3.56
N GLY A 575 -59.76 -11.92 -3.46
CA GLY A 575 -60.37 -10.66 -2.98
C GLY A 575 -60.45 -10.48 -1.46
N VAL A 576 -60.50 -11.56 -0.65
CA VAL A 576 -60.52 -11.50 0.83
C VAL A 576 -59.10 -11.47 1.42
N GLY A 577 -58.12 -12.03 0.72
CA GLY A 577 -56.73 -12.10 1.14
C GLY A 577 -56.43 -13.24 2.11
N ILE A 578 -55.20 -13.73 2.07
CA ILE A 578 -54.72 -14.82 2.94
C ILE A 578 -54.36 -14.25 4.31
N HIS A 579 -54.67 -14.97 5.38
CA HIS A 579 -54.33 -14.58 6.74
C HIS A 579 -52.80 -14.40 6.89
N GLY A 580 -52.34 -13.31 7.52
CA GLY A 580 -50.92 -12.95 7.59
C GLY A 580 -50.01 -14.06 8.16
N ASN A 581 -50.47 -14.77 9.19
CA ASN A 581 -49.75 -15.92 9.75
C ASN A 581 -49.56 -17.07 8.76
N TRP A 582 -50.52 -17.31 7.87
CA TRP A 582 -50.40 -18.35 6.84
C TRP A 582 -49.50 -17.88 5.71
N LEU A 583 -49.60 -16.61 5.30
CA LEU A 583 -48.69 -16.03 4.32
C LEU A 583 -47.22 -16.07 4.78
N ASN A 584 -46.96 -15.79 6.07
CA ASN A 584 -45.63 -15.92 6.66
C ASN A 584 -45.11 -17.36 6.59
N ALA A 585 -45.97 -18.34 6.90
CA ALA A 585 -45.61 -19.76 6.82
C ALA A 585 -45.34 -20.23 5.38
N ILE A 586 -46.12 -19.75 4.41
CA ILE A 586 -45.91 -19.98 2.97
C ILE A 586 -44.56 -19.40 2.55
N ASN A 587 -44.29 -18.13 2.89
CA ASN A 587 -43.02 -17.46 2.58
C ASN A 587 -41.82 -18.21 3.18
N GLU A 588 -41.92 -18.65 4.44
CA GLU A 588 -40.87 -19.42 5.11
C GLU A 588 -40.63 -20.78 4.42
N GLY A 589 -41.71 -21.49 4.06
CA GLY A 589 -41.64 -22.75 3.31
C GLY A 589 -40.98 -22.60 1.94
N CYS A 590 -41.37 -21.56 1.19
CA CYS A 590 -40.75 -21.21 -0.10
C CYS A 590 -39.28 -20.82 0.05
N SER A 591 -38.95 -19.95 1.02
CA SER A 591 -37.57 -19.54 1.28
C SER A 591 -36.68 -20.75 1.61
N ASN A 592 -37.17 -21.67 2.44
CA ASN A 592 -36.42 -22.88 2.80
C ASN A 592 -36.20 -23.81 1.60
N ALA A 593 -37.16 -23.91 0.69
CA ALA A 593 -37.00 -24.73 -0.53
C ALA A 593 -35.97 -24.12 -1.49
N LEU A 594 -35.88 -22.79 -1.55
CA LEU A 594 -34.94 -22.08 -2.42
C LEU A 594 -33.52 -22.01 -1.86
N CYS A 595 -33.32 -22.28 -0.57
CA CYS A 595 -31.99 -22.38 0.01
C CYS A 595 -31.17 -23.55 -0.55
N THR A 596 -31.82 -24.63 -1.01
CA THR A 596 -31.14 -25.83 -1.52
C THR A 596 -31.68 -26.19 -2.90
N GLY A 597 -30.90 -25.89 -3.93
CA GLY A 597 -31.22 -26.19 -5.32
C GLY A 597 -31.07 -27.67 -5.67
N PRO A 598 -31.77 -28.14 -6.71
CA PRO A 598 -31.81 -29.55 -7.09
C PRO A 598 -30.53 -30.08 -7.75
N LEU A 599 -29.64 -29.22 -8.28
CA LEU A 599 -28.50 -29.68 -9.08
C LEU A 599 -27.28 -30.02 -8.22
N ALA A 600 -26.78 -29.06 -7.44
CA ALA A 600 -25.56 -29.18 -6.65
C ALA A 600 -25.75 -28.64 -5.21
N GLY A 601 -26.99 -28.37 -4.81
CA GLY A 601 -27.36 -27.93 -3.47
C GLY A 601 -27.10 -26.44 -3.21
N PHE A 602 -26.88 -25.64 -4.25
CA PHE A 602 -26.65 -24.19 -4.10
C PHE A 602 -27.98 -23.44 -4.00
N THR A 603 -27.94 -22.21 -3.47
CA THR A 603 -29.15 -21.39 -3.35
C THR A 603 -29.70 -20.99 -4.72
N VAL A 604 -31.01 -21.04 -4.88
CA VAL A 604 -31.70 -20.67 -6.12
C VAL A 604 -31.94 -19.15 -6.17
N TYR A 605 -31.50 -18.50 -7.25
CA TYR A 605 -31.63 -17.05 -7.49
C TYR A 605 -32.53 -16.78 -8.70
N ASP A 606 -32.87 -15.51 -8.90
CA ASP A 606 -33.57 -15.01 -10.09
C ASP A 606 -34.89 -15.76 -10.38
N ILE A 607 -35.70 -15.87 -9.32
CA ILE A 607 -36.93 -16.65 -9.33
C ILE A 607 -38.10 -15.86 -8.77
N ALA A 608 -39.24 -15.94 -9.47
CA ALA A 608 -40.52 -15.45 -8.98
C ALA A 608 -41.44 -16.65 -8.68
N VAL A 609 -41.86 -16.75 -7.42
CA VAL A 609 -42.83 -17.75 -6.95
C VAL A 609 -44.19 -17.09 -6.85
N ILE A 610 -45.15 -17.57 -7.64
CA ILE A 610 -46.52 -17.05 -7.70
C ILE A 610 -47.47 -18.09 -7.12
N LEU A 611 -48.22 -17.71 -6.08
CA LEU A 611 -49.29 -18.54 -5.54
C LEU A 611 -50.55 -18.39 -6.40
N THR A 612 -50.95 -19.47 -7.06
CA THR A 612 -52.12 -19.47 -7.97
C THR A 612 -53.36 -20.11 -7.37
N ASP A 613 -53.19 -21.12 -6.52
CA ASP A 613 -54.31 -21.76 -5.83
C ASP A 613 -53.90 -22.19 -4.43
N PHE A 614 -54.80 -22.00 -3.48
CA PHE A 614 -54.63 -22.35 -2.07
C PHE A 614 -55.95 -22.83 -1.49
N VAL A 615 -55.98 -24.08 -0.99
CA VAL A 615 -57.13 -24.67 -0.31
C VAL A 615 -56.69 -25.25 1.01
N ALA A 616 -57.39 -24.86 2.07
CA ALA A 616 -57.12 -25.29 3.44
C ALA A 616 -58.42 -25.83 4.06
N SER A 617 -58.44 -27.12 4.43
CA SER A 617 -59.61 -27.74 5.04
C SER A 617 -59.47 -27.82 6.57
N GLY A 618 -60.47 -27.30 7.27
CA GLY A 618 -60.52 -27.22 8.73
C GLY A 618 -60.17 -25.83 9.27
N LYS A 619 -60.97 -25.33 10.23
CA LYS A 619 -60.88 -23.95 10.76
C LYS A 619 -59.55 -23.57 11.44
N ARG A 620 -58.62 -24.52 11.62
CA ARG A 620 -57.35 -24.32 12.35
C ARG A 620 -56.24 -25.19 11.76
N LEU A 621 -55.62 -24.77 10.66
CA LEU A 621 -54.40 -25.41 10.15
C LEU A 621 -53.17 -24.98 10.95
N SER A 622 -52.25 -25.91 11.17
CA SER A 622 -50.93 -25.60 11.74
C SER A 622 -50.06 -24.90 10.68
N PRO A 623 -49.38 -23.79 11.02
CA PRO A 623 -48.43 -23.13 10.12
C PRO A 623 -47.33 -24.06 9.59
N ALA A 624 -46.93 -25.05 10.40
CA ALA A 624 -45.93 -26.06 10.02
C ALA A 624 -46.38 -26.92 8.83
N LEU A 625 -47.66 -27.30 8.76
CA LEU A 625 -48.19 -28.07 7.63
C LEU A 625 -48.19 -27.25 6.34
N ILE A 626 -48.54 -25.96 6.45
CA ILE A 626 -48.54 -25.02 5.31
C ILE A 626 -47.11 -24.79 4.80
N SER A 627 -46.16 -24.56 5.71
CA SER A 627 -44.74 -24.39 5.37
C SER A 627 -44.17 -25.66 4.71
N ALA A 628 -44.48 -26.85 5.24
CA ALA A 628 -44.06 -28.12 4.64
C ALA A 628 -44.70 -28.36 3.25
N ALA A 629 -45.98 -28.03 3.08
CA ALA A 629 -46.65 -28.11 1.78
C ALA A 629 -46.02 -27.17 0.76
N ALA A 630 -45.73 -25.94 1.19
CA ALA A 630 -45.10 -24.95 0.33
C ALA A 630 -43.68 -25.36 -0.08
N ASN A 631 -42.89 -25.84 0.89
CA ASN A 631 -41.53 -26.34 0.65
C ASN A 631 -41.53 -27.48 -0.38
N LYS A 632 -42.33 -28.53 -0.14
CA LYS A 632 -42.43 -29.68 -1.03
C LYS A 632 -42.88 -29.29 -2.45
N CYS A 633 -43.86 -28.39 -2.54
CA CYS A 633 -44.39 -27.94 -3.83
C CYS A 633 -43.34 -27.22 -4.67
N VAL A 634 -42.57 -26.32 -4.05
CA VAL A 634 -41.49 -25.59 -4.72
C VAL A 634 -40.35 -26.55 -5.10
N THR A 635 -39.93 -27.45 -4.21
CA THR A 635 -38.86 -28.42 -4.52
C THR A 635 -39.20 -29.32 -5.72
N GLU A 636 -40.43 -29.84 -5.78
CA GLU A 636 -40.91 -30.62 -6.93
C GLU A 636 -41.02 -29.79 -8.21
N ALA A 637 -41.37 -28.50 -8.10
CA ALA A 637 -41.40 -27.59 -9.25
C ALA A 637 -39.98 -27.32 -9.79
N LEU A 638 -39.00 -27.08 -8.91
CA LEU A 638 -37.60 -26.86 -9.27
C LEU A 638 -37.00 -28.04 -10.04
N GLN A 639 -37.31 -29.28 -9.63
CA GLN A 639 -36.85 -30.49 -10.32
C GLN A 639 -37.37 -30.60 -11.76
N LYS A 640 -38.57 -30.06 -12.04
CA LYS A 640 -39.19 -30.10 -13.37
C LYS A 640 -38.80 -28.90 -14.25
N ALA A 641 -38.38 -27.79 -13.65
CA ALA A 641 -38.12 -26.53 -14.36
C ALA A 641 -36.85 -26.53 -15.22
N GLY A 642 -35.94 -27.47 -14.98
CA GLY A 642 -34.59 -27.44 -15.54
C GLY A 642 -33.76 -26.34 -14.89
N THR A 643 -32.56 -26.69 -14.41
CA THR A 643 -31.69 -25.78 -13.65
C THR A 643 -30.27 -25.78 -14.19
N HIS A 644 -29.69 -24.59 -14.33
CA HIS A 644 -28.26 -24.40 -14.58
C HIS A 644 -27.60 -23.58 -13.48
N LEU A 645 -26.27 -23.54 -13.49
CA LEU A 645 -25.48 -22.83 -12.49
C LEU A 645 -25.04 -21.47 -12.99
N LEU A 646 -25.07 -20.48 -12.10
CA LEU A 646 -24.37 -19.23 -12.25
C LEU A 646 -23.08 -19.22 -11.43
N GLU A 647 -22.02 -18.66 -11.99
CA GLU A 647 -20.76 -18.39 -11.30
C GLU A 647 -20.59 -16.87 -11.06
N PRO A 648 -20.01 -16.45 -9.92
CA PRO A 648 -19.74 -15.04 -9.67
C PRO A 648 -18.56 -14.56 -10.52
N ILE A 649 -18.66 -13.31 -10.95
CA ILE A 649 -17.70 -12.64 -11.83
C ILE A 649 -17.11 -11.38 -11.20
N MET A 650 -15.89 -11.06 -11.63
CA MET A 650 -15.18 -9.85 -11.26
C MET A 650 -14.92 -9.02 -12.53
N ASN A 651 -15.25 -7.74 -12.47
CA ASN A 651 -14.87 -6.76 -13.45
C ASN A 651 -13.40 -6.41 -13.19
N ALA A 652 -12.54 -6.66 -14.18
CA ALA A 652 -11.13 -6.37 -14.12
C ALA A 652 -10.77 -5.25 -15.10
N GLU A 653 -10.06 -4.23 -14.60
CA GLU A 653 -9.44 -3.19 -15.43
C GLU A 653 -7.93 -3.31 -15.31
N ILE A 654 -7.25 -3.64 -16.42
CA ILE A 654 -5.82 -3.84 -16.49
C ILE A 654 -5.20 -2.72 -17.30
N VAL A 655 -4.28 -1.97 -16.70
CA VAL A 655 -3.63 -0.81 -17.34
C VAL A 655 -2.15 -1.10 -17.53
N THR A 656 -1.64 -0.88 -18.74
CA THR A 656 -0.22 -1.07 -19.09
C THR A 656 0.28 0.03 -20.02
N THR A 657 1.57 0.29 -20.06
CA THR A 657 2.16 1.34 -20.92
C THR A 657 2.76 0.81 -22.22
N SER A 658 2.67 -0.49 -22.47
CA SER A 658 3.25 -1.11 -23.67
C SER A 658 2.19 -1.93 -24.38
N LYS A 659 2.03 -1.68 -25.69
CA LYS A 659 1.10 -2.43 -26.54
C LYS A 659 1.40 -3.92 -26.52
N ARG A 660 2.68 -4.29 -26.58
CA ARG A 660 3.11 -5.70 -26.51
C ARG A 660 2.65 -6.37 -25.22
N HIS A 661 2.74 -5.68 -24.09
CA HIS A 661 2.28 -6.21 -22.81
C HIS A 661 0.75 -6.35 -22.79
N ALA A 662 0.03 -5.41 -23.41
CA ALA A 662 -1.43 -5.49 -23.54
C ALA A 662 -1.84 -6.73 -24.34
N ASP A 663 -1.19 -7.00 -25.47
CA ASP A 663 -1.50 -8.14 -26.33
C ASP A 663 -1.28 -9.50 -25.60
N ILE A 664 -0.18 -9.64 -24.86
CA ILE A 664 0.10 -10.89 -24.11
C ILE A 664 -0.85 -11.03 -22.91
N THR A 665 -1.20 -9.91 -22.26
CA THR A 665 -2.17 -9.90 -21.15
C THR A 665 -3.55 -10.37 -21.62
N LEU A 666 -3.97 -9.94 -22.81
CA LEU A 666 -5.24 -10.33 -23.41
C LEU A 666 -5.29 -11.84 -23.70
N GLN A 667 -4.18 -12.47 -24.09
CA GLN A 667 -4.10 -13.94 -24.22
C GLN A 667 -4.29 -14.65 -22.87
N GLU A 668 -3.70 -14.14 -21.80
CA GLU A 668 -3.87 -14.71 -20.45
C GLU A 668 -5.31 -14.55 -19.93
N VAL A 669 -5.98 -13.43 -20.23
CA VAL A 669 -7.41 -13.22 -19.92
C VAL A 669 -8.26 -14.28 -20.63
N TYR A 670 -8.06 -14.50 -21.93
CA TYR A 670 -8.82 -15.54 -22.66
C TYR A 670 -8.54 -16.95 -22.16
N ARG A 671 -7.29 -17.25 -21.79
CA ARG A 671 -6.92 -18.55 -21.20
C ARG A 671 -7.71 -18.84 -19.92
N ARG A 672 -8.08 -17.80 -19.17
CA ARG A 672 -8.82 -17.86 -17.90
C ARG A 672 -10.33 -17.63 -18.06
N ARG A 673 -10.88 -17.87 -19.26
CA ARG A 673 -12.31 -17.69 -19.58
C ARG A 673 -12.81 -16.25 -19.37
N GLY A 674 -11.90 -15.28 -19.40
CA GLY A 674 -12.26 -13.88 -19.30
C GLY A 674 -12.89 -13.39 -20.60
N ILE A 675 -13.93 -12.57 -20.48
CA ILE A 675 -14.63 -11.92 -21.58
C ILE A 675 -14.16 -10.47 -21.62
N VAL A 676 -13.51 -10.06 -22.71
CA VAL A 676 -13.07 -8.67 -22.91
C VAL A 676 -14.25 -7.85 -23.45
N SER A 677 -14.37 -6.58 -23.04
CA SER A 677 -15.38 -5.67 -23.60
C SER A 677 -15.24 -5.52 -25.11
N ASP A 678 -16.32 -5.15 -25.80
CA ASP A 678 -16.34 -5.00 -27.27
C ASP A 678 -15.28 -4.03 -27.82
N SER A 679 -14.81 -3.09 -26.98
CA SER A 679 -13.73 -2.15 -27.28
C SER A 679 -12.32 -2.77 -27.26
N GLY A 680 -12.16 -4.00 -26.76
CA GLY A 680 -10.89 -4.71 -26.72
C GLY A 680 -9.82 -4.01 -25.89
N ILE A 681 -8.82 -3.45 -26.56
CA ILE A 681 -7.74 -2.66 -25.94
C ILE A 681 -8.01 -1.19 -26.23
N GLU A 682 -8.36 -0.43 -25.21
CA GLU A 682 -8.53 1.02 -25.30
C GLU A 682 -7.19 1.72 -25.10
N CYS A 683 -6.84 2.63 -26.02
CA CYS A 683 -5.63 3.45 -25.89
C CYS A 683 -6.02 4.83 -25.36
N ILE A 684 -5.60 5.14 -24.13
CA ILE A 684 -5.85 6.41 -23.46
C ILE A 684 -4.50 7.09 -23.22
N GLY A 685 -4.17 8.07 -24.07
CA GLY A 685 -2.85 8.72 -24.05
C GLY A 685 -1.74 7.70 -24.31
N ASP A 686 -0.77 7.61 -23.39
CA ASP A 686 0.36 6.67 -23.45
C ASP A 686 0.08 5.33 -22.73
N THR A 687 -1.19 5.09 -22.35
CA THR A 687 -1.61 3.89 -21.63
C THR A 687 -2.60 3.07 -22.44
N TYR A 688 -2.51 1.75 -22.27
CA TYR A 688 -3.41 0.76 -22.82
C TYR A 688 -4.22 0.16 -21.69
N VAL A 689 -5.53 0.21 -21.82
CA VAL A 689 -6.51 -0.25 -20.82
C VAL A 689 -7.27 -1.43 -21.40
N ILE A 690 -7.34 -2.51 -20.64
CA ILE A 690 -8.10 -3.72 -20.97
C ILE A 690 -9.19 -3.85 -19.92
N ARG A 691 -10.44 -3.79 -20.36
CA ARG A 691 -11.60 -4.02 -19.50
C ARG A 691 -12.17 -5.39 -19.80
N CYS A 692 -12.23 -6.24 -18.80
CA CYS A 692 -12.73 -7.60 -18.96
C CYS A 692 -13.50 -8.08 -17.73
N ILE A 693 -14.30 -9.11 -17.95
CA ILE A 693 -15.04 -9.82 -16.92
C ILE A 693 -14.36 -11.17 -16.75
N ILE A 694 -13.99 -11.55 -15.53
CA ILE A 694 -13.28 -12.79 -15.23
C ILE A 694 -14.04 -13.56 -14.13
N PRO A 695 -14.26 -14.87 -14.29
CA PRO A 695 -14.85 -15.68 -13.22
C PRO A 695 -14.00 -15.64 -11.95
N LEU A 696 -14.64 -15.49 -10.79
CA LEU A 696 -13.95 -15.44 -9.50
C LEU A 696 -13.10 -16.69 -9.23
N ALA A 697 -13.56 -17.86 -9.70
CA ALA A 697 -12.85 -19.13 -9.60
C ALA A 697 -11.50 -19.14 -10.32
N GLU A 698 -11.34 -18.32 -11.37
CA GLU A 698 -10.15 -18.26 -12.22
C GLU A 698 -9.18 -17.15 -11.80
N LEU A 699 -9.47 -16.40 -10.73
CA LEU A 699 -8.60 -15.33 -10.25
C LEU A 699 -7.37 -15.83 -9.46
N GLN A 700 -7.32 -17.11 -9.09
CA GLN A 700 -6.20 -17.65 -8.34
C GLN A 700 -4.89 -17.51 -9.13
N GLY A 701 -3.92 -16.78 -8.58
CA GLY A 701 -2.63 -16.50 -9.22
C GLY A 701 -2.70 -15.56 -10.43
N PHE A 702 -3.85 -14.96 -10.73
CA PHE A 702 -4.04 -14.08 -11.88
C PHE A 702 -3.14 -12.84 -11.82
N SER A 703 -3.11 -12.17 -10.67
CA SER A 703 -2.28 -10.97 -10.46
C SER A 703 -0.78 -11.26 -10.60
N ASN A 704 -0.33 -12.41 -10.10
CA ASN A 704 1.07 -12.84 -10.23
C ASN A 704 1.44 -13.11 -11.70
N ASN A 705 0.59 -13.86 -12.43
CA ASN A 705 0.83 -14.13 -13.86
C ASN A 705 0.91 -12.86 -14.71
N ILE A 706 -0.01 -11.92 -14.51
CA ILE A 706 0.02 -10.63 -15.23
C ILE A 706 1.30 -9.86 -14.91
N ARG A 707 1.70 -9.81 -13.64
CA ARG A 707 2.94 -9.13 -13.24
C ARG A 707 4.17 -9.78 -13.88
N ILE A 708 4.24 -11.11 -13.96
CA ILE A 708 5.34 -11.81 -14.64
C ILE A 708 5.36 -11.44 -16.14
N ILE A 709 4.21 -11.56 -16.82
CA ILE A 709 4.08 -11.30 -18.26
C ILE A 709 4.44 -9.86 -18.61
N THR A 710 4.02 -8.92 -17.78
CA THR A 710 4.23 -7.48 -18.01
C THR A 710 5.49 -6.94 -17.36
N SER A 711 6.31 -7.82 -16.77
CA SER A 711 7.49 -7.45 -15.97
C SER A 711 7.17 -6.43 -14.87
N GLY A 712 5.96 -6.47 -14.32
CA GLY A 712 5.47 -5.58 -13.26
C GLY A 712 4.98 -4.21 -13.74
N HIS A 713 4.83 -3.97 -15.05
CA HIS A 713 4.36 -2.69 -15.59
C HIS A 713 2.84 -2.54 -15.58
N ALA A 714 2.09 -3.63 -15.42
CA ALA A 714 0.63 -3.56 -15.41
C ALA A 714 0.07 -3.35 -13.99
N SER A 715 -0.90 -2.45 -13.88
CA SER A 715 -1.78 -2.33 -12.71
C SER A 715 -3.10 -3.04 -12.98
N ILE A 716 -3.70 -3.60 -11.94
CA ILE A 716 -4.94 -4.37 -12.01
C ILE A 716 -5.90 -3.78 -10.99
N HIS A 717 -7.11 -3.47 -11.42
CA HIS A 717 -8.23 -3.09 -10.56
C HIS A 717 -9.31 -4.16 -10.69
N LEU A 718 -9.87 -4.60 -9.56
CA LEU A 718 -10.89 -5.65 -9.51
C LEU A 718 -12.12 -5.15 -8.76
N GLU A 719 -13.28 -5.23 -9.39
CA GLU A 719 -14.58 -4.92 -8.81
C GLU A 719 -15.53 -6.12 -8.95
N ILE A 720 -16.52 -6.23 -8.07
CA ILE A 720 -17.51 -7.32 -8.15
C ILE A 720 -18.49 -7.02 -9.29
N GLY A 721 -18.59 -7.94 -10.26
CA GLY A 721 -19.40 -7.76 -11.48
C GLY A 721 -20.77 -8.44 -11.46
N GLY A 722 -21.06 -9.27 -10.44
CA GLY A 722 -22.32 -10.01 -10.32
C GLY A 722 -22.15 -11.50 -10.62
N TYR A 723 -23.09 -12.08 -11.37
CA TYR A 723 -23.14 -13.51 -11.72
C TYR A 723 -23.30 -13.70 -13.23
N GLN A 724 -22.72 -14.78 -13.77
CA GLN A 724 -22.85 -15.16 -15.18
C GLN A 724 -23.16 -16.65 -15.34
N ASP A 725 -23.71 -17.02 -16.50
CA ASP A 725 -23.96 -18.40 -16.87
C ASP A 725 -22.67 -19.20 -17.02
N ILE A 726 -22.67 -20.44 -16.51
CA ILE A 726 -21.54 -21.35 -16.65
C ILE A 726 -21.66 -22.23 -17.91
N SER A 727 -20.53 -22.67 -18.46
CA SER A 727 -20.54 -23.66 -19.55
C SER A 727 -20.97 -25.05 -19.07
N GLU A 728 -21.67 -25.80 -19.92
CA GLU A 728 -22.19 -27.15 -19.58
C GLU A 728 -21.09 -28.12 -19.12
N GLN A 729 -19.89 -28.02 -19.70
CA GLN A 729 -18.76 -28.88 -19.32
C GLN A 729 -18.34 -28.63 -17.86
N LYS A 730 -18.26 -27.35 -17.46
CA LYS A 730 -17.86 -26.97 -16.11
C LYS A 730 -18.97 -27.24 -15.09
N GLN A 731 -20.23 -27.05 -15.48
CA GLN A 731 -21.38 -27.45 -14.67
C GLN A 731 -21.32 -28.94 -14.29
N LYS A 732 -21.00 -29.82 -15.24
CA LYS A 732 -20.82 -31.26 -14.98
C LYS A 732 -19.67 -31.55 -14.03
N GLU A 733 -18.57 -30.80 -14.12
CA GLU A 733 -17.42 -30.93 -13.21
C GLU A 733 -17.79 -30.54 -11.78
N ILE A 734 -18.48 -29.41 -11.59
CA ILE A 734 -18.91 -28.92 -10.27
C ILE A 734 -19.93 -29.88 -9.66
N THR A 735 -20.90 -30.34 -10.45
CA THR A 735 -21.92 -31.29 -9.99
C THR A 735 -21.31 -32.62 -9.52
N LYS A 736 -20.20 -33.06 -10.15
CA LYS A 736 -19.45 -34.25 -9.71
C LYS A 736 -18.66 -34.03 -8.42
N ARG A 737 -18.23 -32.80 -8.13
CA ARG A 737 -17.44 -32.47 -6.94
C ARG A 737 -18.31 -32.35 -5.67
N ASN A 738 -19.58 -31.96 -5.84
CA ASN A 738 -20.54 -31.78 -4.75
C ASN A 738 -21.43 -33.01 -4.49
N ARG A 739 -21.38 -34.03 -5.35
CA ARG A 739 -21.97 -35.36 -5.10
C ARG A 739 -20.94 -36.27 -4.46
#